data_AF-A0A534W3P0-F1
#
_entry.id   AF-A0A534W3P0-F1
#
_cell.length_a   1.000
_cell.length_b   1.000
_cell.length_c   1.000
_cell.angle_alpha   90.00
_cell.angle_beta   90.00
_cell.angle_gamma   90.00
#
_symmetry.space_group_name_H-M   'P 1'
#
loop_
_entity.id
_entity.type
_entity.pdbx_description
1 polymer ?
#
loop_
_entity_poly.entity_id
_entity_poly.type
_entity_poly.pdbx_seq_one_letter_code
_entity_poly.pdbx_strand_id
1 'polypeptide(L)'
;MLRLARGSAVKPTLPLKPDDTIRTPDRMAQADRLGSEGRWLDVPRLAQYNGQVQSWMWCGRAAAAMVHAYYCKAQGKTSEYVGHKTGDPGPGANGKLKENLRFLGGAHADAIAGITATGRCAPAQIFEVAGWKHTEGYLQRTAQEKIETDRASVEKRFAPLLDAIRSNNPVVLYCRLSTSKNGGHIVCVSGFKKLEGELWLRINDPTSPHDDLLGKRNWALVQRHPSSFSEYWVRASRLLEPHPDKPGKRLLSYMEHDKIGRYLVVSDQAVKDGADVVHLLDPTPQARTDKGPKPPAPPAAGGTSLPFEVNGSARASAEALVALYHSSERGAGGYFPLADSASFHCGAHFLVDHATPIRAIARAEVVAARISVAPGEHPWGDTGFVLLRHPIDGGKALYSLVLHVQREPLHPDRAAGWLRRLLIAAMGGGEARKPKWRVSEEIATWKEADKGRFSPVNADPKTTVKPGVYEEKDRLSEDHALYVKVGGGWIRASLQDGDGAARELSAWADFDLDVAAKNSAAVKALRDGKVAVLDADKQDGKHRWSVEAGEVVGIAGTYLGMPQFHWSVFSKDPVLPTGSLPKAEYGAKDEVKLASLDLTAHEAGTYEQTQQLVQALDPDKQHLAKVPQGILASGDLASFYRTPTNSWRSRYQAAKGLCEFKLDVDKMVALERYKSHTDAERNEFKKNVKAFLFWDELSSADDFPKDGVAVFVHPVTALRLMAH
;
A
#
# COMPACT_ATOMS: atom_id res chain seq x y z
N MET A 1 -2.49 -33.91 8.00
CA MET A 1 -2.28 -32.60 7.34
C MET A 1 -3.58 -32.16 6.66
N LEU A 2 -4.42 -31.41 7.36
CA LEU A 2 -5.64 -30.83 6.80
C LEU A 2 -5.29 -29.55 6.03
N ARG A 3 -5.66 -29.50 4.74
CA ARG A 3 -5.67 -28.27 3.94
C ARG A 3 -6.72 -27.33 4.52
N LEU A 4 -6.29 -26.21 5.11
CA LEU A 4 -7.18 -25.10 5.43
C LEU A 4 -7.85 -24.62 4.14
N ALA A 5 -9.17 -24.71 4.10
CA ALA A 5 -9.99 -24.17 3.03
C ALA A 5 -9.76 -22.65 2.97
N ARG A 6 -9.54 -22.13 1.76
CA ARG A 6 -9.57 -20.68 1.49
C ARG A 6 -10.88 -20.14 2.05
N GLY A 7 -10.79 -19.11 2.90
CA GLY A 7 -11.93 -18.45 3.52
C GLY A 7 -13.03 -18.18 2.49
N SER A 8 -14.26 -18.50 2.88
CA SER A 8 -15.46 -18.32 2.08
C SER A 8 -15.63 -16.85 1.69
N ALA A 9 -15.19 -16.50 0.48
CA ALA A 9 -15.66 -15.29 -0.17
C ALA A 9 -17.19 -15.36 -0.23
N VAL A 10 -17.87 -14.33 0.27
CA VAL A 10 -19.33 -14.17 0.16
C VAL A 10 -19.69 -14.37 -1.31
N LYS A 11 -20.52 -15.37 -1.61
CA LYS A 11 -20.96 -15.65 -2.99
C LYS A 11 -21.77 -14.45 -3.47
N PRO A 12 -21.45 -13.84 -4.62
CA PRO A 12 -22.26 -12.77 -5.17
C PRO A 12 -23.64 -13.31 -5.56
N THR A 13 -24.70 -12.57 -5.26
CA THR A 13 -26.05 -12.88 -5.72
C THR A 13 -26.13 -12.68 -7.23
N LEU A 14 -26.61 -13.68 -7.97
CA LEU A 14 -26.84 -13.57 -9.41
C LEU A 14 -28.22 -12.94 -9.69
N PRO A 15 -28.36 -12.12 -10.76
CA PRO A 15 -27.37 -11.85 -11.79
C PRO A 15 -26.29 -10.84 -11.38
N LEU A 16 -25.03 -11.13 -11.74
CA LEU A 16 -23.91 -10.21 -11.61
C LEU A 16 -23.72 -9.45 -12.92
N LYS A 17 -24.09 -8.18 -12.92
CA LYS A 17 -23.88 -7.27 -14.06
C LYS A 17 -22.45 -6.72 -14.06
N PRO A 18 -21.91 -6.31 -15.22
CA PRO A 18 -20.71 -5.48 -15.25
C PRO A 18 -20.87 -4.23 -14.38
N ASP A 19 -19.83 -3.87 -13.65
CA ASP A 19 -19.73 -2.58 -12.98
C ASP A 19 -19.50 -1.50 -14.03
N ASP A 20 -20.55 -0.71 -14.24
CA ASP A 20 -20.63 0.34 -15.24
C ASP A 20 -20.63 1.75 -14.64
N THR A 21 -20.15 1.89 -13.41
CA THR A 21 -20.02 3.21 -12.79
C THR A 21 -19.11 4.09 -13.66
N ILE A 22 -19.66 5.23 -14.12
CA ILE A 22 -19.00 6.19 -15.00
C ILE A 22 -17.80 6.82 -14.28
N ARG A 23 -16.66 6.81 -14.96
CA ARG A 23 -15.41 7.40 -14.47
C ARG A 23 -15.06 8.64 -15.26
N THR A 24 -15.57 9.76 -14.78
CA THR A 24 -15.16 11.06 -15.28
C THR A 24 -13.73 11.39 -14.81
N PRO A 25 -12.96 12.21 -15.56
CA PRO A 25 -11.60 12.58 -15.19
C PRO A 25 -11.47 13.11 -13.75
N ASP A 26 -12.43 13.90 -13.28
CA ASP A 26 -12.51 14.42 -11.91
C ASP A 26 -12.59 13.33 -10.83
N ARG A 27 -13.05 12.11 -11.17
CA ARG A 27 -13.13 10.97 -10.26
C ARG A 27 -11.89 10.08 -10.27
N MET A 28 -10.93 10.34 -11.17
CA MET A 28 -9.67 9.61 -11.27
C MET A 28 -8.52 10.37 -10.60
N ALA A 29 -7.65 9.62 -9.92
CA ALA A 29 -6.44 10.18 -9.32
C ALA A 29 -5.58 10.87 -10.40
N GLN A 30 -4.95 12.00 -10.07
CA GLN A 30 -4.17 12.76 -11.04
C GLN A 30 -3.06 11.91 -11.67
N ALA A 31 -2.38 11.07 -10.89
CA ALA A 31 -1.36 10.15 -11.40
C ALA A 31 -1.88 9.19 -12.50
N ASP A 32 -3.18 8.87 -12.49
CA ASP A 32 -3.81 8.06 -13.53
C ASP A 32 -4.18 8.85 -14.78
N ARG A 33 -4.18 10.19 -14.66
CA ARG A 33 -4.53 11.15 -15.72
C ARG A 33 -3.35 11.92 -16.29
N LEU A 34 -2.17 11.82 -15.68
CA LEU A 34 -0.96 12.48 -16.13
C LEU A 34 -0.21 11.66 -17.17
N GLY A 35 0.21 12.33 -18.23
CA GLY A 35 1.13 11.80 -19.21
C GLY A 35 1.49 12.87 -20.23
N SER A 36 2.66 12.75 -20.87
CA SER A 36 2.98 13.60 -22.02
C SER A 36 2.08 13.28 -23.21
N GLU A 37 1.50 12.08 -23.23
CA GLU A 37 0.51 11.61 -24.18
C GLU A 37 -0.32 10.51 -23.52
N GLY A 38 -1.60 10.41 -23.86
CA GLY A 38 -2.35 9.18 -23.67
C GLY A 38 -3.85 9.36 -23.66
N ARG A 39 -4.54 8.22 -23.53
CA ARG A 39 -5.98 8.10 -23.68
C ARG A 39 -6.46 6.92 -22.84
N TRP A 40 -7.63 7.05 -22.23
CA TRP A 40 -8.31 5.92 -21.61
C TRP A 40 -9.78 5.86 -22.02
N LEU A 41 -10.30 4.64 -22.03
CA LEU A 41 -11.66 4.29 -22.39
C LEU A 41 -12.35 3.78 -21.12
N ASP A 42 -13.51 4.33 -20.78
CA ASP A 42 -14.29 3.89 -19.62
C ASP A 42 -15.04 2.59 -19.92
N VAL A 43 -14.28 1.49 -19.85
CA VAL A 43 -14.78 0.14 -20.08
C VAL A 43 -15.47 -0.40 -18.83
N PRO A 44 -16.71 -0.95 -18.91
CA PRO A 44 -17.37 -1.65 -17.80
C PRO A 44 -16.56 -2.86 -17.32
N ARG A 45 -16.56 -3.13 -16.01
CA ARG A 45 -15.69 -4.15 -15.40
C ARG A 45 -16.48 -5.39 -15.00
N LEU A 46 -15.97 -6.56 -15.35
CA LEU A 46 -16.63 -7.83 -15.05
C LEU A 46 -15.64 -8.86 -14.51
N ALA A 47 -16.00 -9.48 -13.40
CA ALA A 47 -15.24 -10.56 -12.83
C ALA A 47 -15.24 -11.81 -13.69
N GLN A 48 -14.13 -12.55 -13.70
CA GLN A 48 -14.15 -13.87 -14.31
C GLN A 48 -14.95 -14.89 -13.49
N TYR A 49 -15.00 -14.76 -12.15
CA TYR A 49 -15.58 -15.76 -11.25
C TYR A 49 -16.93 -15.33 -10.66
N ASN A 50 -17.86 -16.28 -10.54
CA ASN A 50 -19.23 -16.05 -10.04
C ASN A 50 -19.55 -16.71 -8.68
N GLY A 51 -18.56 -17.32 -8.00
CA GLY A 51 -18.78 -17.94 -6.69
C GLY A 51 -18.95 -19.46 -6.69
N GLN A 52 -19.22 -20.11 -7.84
CA GLN A 52 -19.57 -21.54 -7.85
C GLN A 52 -18.69 -22.45 -8.70
N VAL A 53 -18.06 -21.98 -9.79
CA VAL A 53 -17.39 -22.89 -10.72
C VAL A 53 -16.10 -22.30 -11.29
N GLN A 54 -15.05 -23.11 -11.48
CA GLN A 54 -13.90 -22.76 -12.31
C GLN A 54 -14.09 -23.36 -13.71
N SER A 55 -14.10 -22.53 -14.75
CA SER A 55 -14.20 -22.97 -16.15
C SER A 55 -13.00 -22.47 -16.95
N TRP A 56 -12.67 -23.19 -18.03
CA TRP A 56 -11.53 -22.87 -18.89
C TRP A 56 -11.77 -21.53 -19.62
N MET A 57 -10.75 -20.66 -19.70
CA MET A 57 -10.78 -19.34 -20.37
C MET A 57 -11.88 -18.35 -19.91
N TRP A 58 -12.31 -18.39 -18.65
CA TRP A 58 -13.21 -17.37 -18.11
C TRP A 58 -12.63 -15.95 -18.12
N CYS A 59 -11.32 -15.81 -17.95
CA CYS A 59 -10.62 -14.54 -18.16
C CYS A 59 -10.90 -13.95 -19.55
N GLY A 60 -10.83 -14.77 -20.60
CA GLY A 60 -11.07 -14.32 -21.98
C GLY A 60 -12.52 -13.95 -22.25
N ARG A 61 -13.47 -14.77 -21.79
CA ARG A 61 -14.90 -14.48 -21.94
C ARG A 61 -15.28 -13.22 -21.18
N ALA A 62 -14.75 -13.01 -19.97
CA ALA A 62 -14.97 -11.78 -19.20
C ALA A 62 -14.33 -10.56 -19.87
N ALA A 63 -13.08 -10.64 -20.33
CA ALA A 63 -12.41 -9.54 -21.03
C ALA A 63 -13.13 -9.14 -22.34
N ALA A 64 -13.58 -10.11 -23.13
CA ALA A 64 -14.38 -9.83 -24.33
C ALA A 64 -15.78 -9.28 -23.98
N ALA A 65 -16.39 -9.74 -22.88
CA ALA A 65 -17.64 -9.17 -22.36
C ALA A 65 -17.47 -7.71 -21.93
N MET A 66 -16.33 -7.33 -21.34
CA MET A 66 -16.02 -5.92 -21.02
C MET A 66 -15.94 -5.07 -22.30
N VAL A 67 -15.25 -5.54 -23.35
CA VAL A 67 -15.20 -4.86 -24.65
C VAL A 67 -16.60 -4.75 -25.27
N HIS A 68 -17.42 -5.79 -25.20
CA HIS A 68 -18.81 -5.73 -25.65
C HIS A 68 -19.62 -4.68 -24.87
N ALA A 69 -19.51 -4.71 -23.55
CA ALA A 69 -20.19 -3.75 -22.67
C ALA A 69 -19.75 -2.30 -22.95
N TYR A 70 -18.49 -2.05 -23.32
CA TYR A 70 -18.03 -0.73 -23.72
C TYR A 70 -18.79 -0.16 -24.94
N TYR A 71 -18.96 -0.95 -26.00
CA TYR A 71 -19.73 -0.49 -27.17
C TYR A 71 -21.22 -0.34 -26.85
N CYS A 72 -21.79 -1.27 -26.07
CA CYS A 72 -23.17 -1.12 -25.59
C CYS A 72 -23.34 0.16 -24.76
N LYS A 73 -22.38 0.48 -23.88
CA LYS A 73 -22.38 1.72 -23.09
C LYS A 73 -22.36 2.94 -23.99
N ALA A 74 -21.44 2.97 -24.96
CA ALA A 74 -21.31 4.07 -25.92
C ALA A 74 -22.58 4.28 -26.77
N GLN A 75 -23.38 3.22 -26.96
CA GLN A 75 -24.64 3.24 -27.70
C GLN A 75 -25.88 3.40 -26.80
N GLY A 76 -25.72 3.55 -25.48
CA GLY A 76 -26.85 3.65 -24.53
C GLY A 76 -27.61 2.33 -24.31
N LYS A 77 -27.05 1.19 -24.69
CA LYS A 77 -27.66 -0.16 -24.64
C LYS A 77 -27.18 -0.96 -23.41
N THR A 78 -27.15 -0.35 -22.24
CA THR A 78 -26.61 -0.99 -21.02
C THR A 78 -27.41 -2.21 -20.53
N SER A 79 -28.66 -2.35 -20.97
CA SER A 79 -29.50 -3.53 -20.76
C SER A 79 -29.03 -4.77 -21.55
N GLU A 80 -28.19 -4.60 -22.57
CA GLU A 80 -27.70 -5.66 -23.45
C GLU A 80 -26.31 -6.20 -23.04
N TYR A 81 -25.81 -5.81 -21.87
CA TYR A 81 -24.53 -6.28 -21.36
C TYR A 81 -24.44 -7.80 -21.24
N VAL A 82 -23.21 -8.30 -21.23
CA VAL A 82 -22.90 -9.68 -20.85
C VAL A 82 -22.52 -9.70 -19.37
N GLY A 83 -23.16 -10.56 -18.58
CA GLY A 83 -22.91 -10.72 -17.15
C GLY A 83 -23.11 -12.16 -16.69
N HIS A 84 -22.87 -12.46 -15.42
CA HIS A 84 -23.16 -13.78 -14.90
C HIS A 84 -24.65 -13.90 -14.56
N LYS A 85 -25.32 -14.90 -15.10
CA LYS A 85 -26.75 -15.15 -14.90
C LYS A 85 -27.03 -16.64 -14.86
N THR A 86 -27.97 -17.04 -14.00
CA THR A 86 -28.51 -18.40 -13.96
C THR A 86 -29.49 -18.58 -15.10
N GLY A 87 -29.35 -19.67 -15.86
CA GLY A 87 -30.27 -20.04 -16.94
C GLY A 87 -30.05 -21.48 -17.40
N ASP A 88 -30.60 -21.83 -18.57
CA ASP A 88 -30.54 -23.20 -19.06
C ASP A 88 -29.13 -23.61 -19.52
N PRO A 89 -28.69 -24.84 -19.22
CA PRO A 89 -27.43 -25.37 -19.71
C PRO A 89 -27.35 -25.33 -21.24
N GLY A 90 -26.21 -24.94 -21.78
CA GLY A 90 -25.89 -25.00 -23.20
C GLY A 90 -24.94 -26.15 -23.56
N PRO A 91 -24.44 -26.18 -24.79
CA PRO A 91 -23.63 -27.29 -25.30
C PRO A 91 -22.26 -27.42 -24.63
N GLY A 92 -21.77 -28.65 -24.53
CA GLY A 92 -20.41 -29.00 -24.10
C GLY A 92 -20.06 -28.67 -22.64
N ALA A 93 -18.81 -28.97 -22.26
CA ALA A 93 -18.38 -28.91 -20.87
C ALA A 93 -18.40 -27.51 -20.24
N ASN A 94 -18.29 -26.45 -21.04
CA ASN A 94 -18.33 -25.06 -20.55
C ASN A 94 -19.76 -24.46 -20.62
N GLY A 95 -20.66 -25.04 -21.43
CA GLY A 95 -22.06 -24.64 -21.52
C GLY A 95 -22.97 -25.35 -20.52
N LYS A 96 -22.61 -26.55 -20.05
CA LYS A 96 -23.43 -27.36 -19.12
C LYS A 96 -23.73 -26.71 -17.75
N LEU A 97 -23.04 -25.62 -17.42
CA LEU A 97 -23.22 -24.88 -16.17
C LEU A 97 -24.43 -23.95 -16.29
N LYS A 98 -25.39 -24.08 -15.35
CA LYS A 98 -26.56 -23.19 -15.28
C LYS A 98 -26.15 -21.75 -15.03
N GLU A 99 -25.24 -21.54 -14.09
CA GLU A 99 -24.62 -20.25 -13.79
C GLU A 99 -23.47 -19.99 -14.77
N ASN A 100 -23.67 -19.06 -15.69
CA ASN A 100 -22.73 -18.82 -16.79
C ASN A 100 -22.71 -17.34 -17.19
N LEU A 101 -21.73 -16.95 -18.01
CA LEU A 101 -21.79 -15.66 -18.70
C LEU A 101 -22.87 -15.71 -19.78
N ARG A 102 -23.82 -14.79 -19.71
CA ARG A 102 -24.95 -14.69 -20.64
C ARG A 102 -25.18 -13.24 -21.05
N PHE A 103 -25.78 -13.07 -22.22
CA PHE A 103 -26.36 -11.78 -22.60
C PHE A 103 -27.55 -11.49 -21.68
N LEU A 104 -27.54 -10.34 -21.04
CA LEU A 104 -28.54 -9.95 -20.04
C LEU A 104 -29.83 -9.41 -20.69
N GLY A 105 -29.76 -9.02 -21.97
CA GLY A 105 -30.86 -8.46 -22.75
C GLY A 105 -30.56 -8.45 -24.24
N GLY A 106 -31.38 -7.74 -25.02
CA GLY A 106 -31.25 -7.64 -26.47
C GLY A 106 -31.73 -8.89 -27.23
N ALA A 107 -31.40 -8.98 -28.51
CA ALA A 107 -31.84 -10.07 -29.40
C ALA A 107 -31.28 -11.46 -29.00
N HIS A 108 -30.28 -11.49 -28.12
CA HIS A 108 -29.61 -12.72 -27.67
C HIS A 108 -29.78 -12.96 -26.17
N ALA A 109 -30.76 -12.31 -25.52
CA ALA A 109 -31.02 -12.46 -24.10
C ALA A 109 -31.01 -13.93 -23.67
N ASP A 110 -30.36 -14.23 -22.55
CA ASP A 110 -30.19 -15.55 -21.96
C ASP A 110 -29.29 -16.55 -22.70
N ALA A 111 -28.85 -16.25 -23.92
CA ALA A 111 -27.87 -17.06 -24.61
C ALA A 111 -26.51 -17.02 -23.87
N ILE A 112 -25.79 -18.15 -23.86
CA ILE A 112 -24.47 -18.25 -23.25
C ILE A 112 -23.44 -17.51 -24.12
N ALA A 113 -22.75 -16.55 -23.52
CA ALA A 113 -21.81 -15.67 -24.23
C ALA A 113 -20.41 -16.29 -24.34
N GLY A 114 -19.77 -16.23 -25.51
CA GLY A 114 -18.36 -16.61 -25.67
C GLY A 114 -18.08 -18.11 -25.69
N ILE A 115 -19.04 -18.92 -26.15
CA ILE A 115 -18.85 -20.34 -26.44
C ILE A 115 -19.29 -20.64 -27.88
N THR A 116 -18.63 -21.60 -28.51
CA THR A 116 -19.02 -22.12 -29.84
C THR A 116 -20.23 -23.06 -29.73
N ALA A 117 -20.84 -23.42 -30.86
CA ALA A 117 -21.91 -24.43 -30.94
C ALA A 117 -21.51 -25.80 -30.33
N THR A 118 -20.21 -26.12 -30.30
CA THR A 118 -19.66 -27.33 -29.67
C THR A 118 -19.40 -27.21 -28.16
N GLY A 119 -19.63 -26.04 -27.57
CA GLY A 119 -19.36 -25.76 -26.16
C GLY A 119 -17.90 -25.45 -25.81
N ARG A 120 -17.05 -25.19 -26.81
CA ARG A 120 -15.67 -24.70 -26.61
C ARG A 120 -15.67 -23.20 -26.33
N CYS A 121 -14.88 -22.75 -25.36
CA CYS A 121 -14.70 -21.33 -25.07
C CYS A 121 -14.01 -20.61 -26.22
N ALA A 122 -14.58 -19.49 -26.65
CA ALA A 122 -14.06 -18.64 -27.72
C ALA A 122 -14.46 -17.20 -27.43
N PRO A 123 -13.57 -16.35 -26.89
CA PRO A 123 -13.89 -14.96 -26.56
C PRO A 123 -14.50 -14.16 -27.72
N ALA A 124 -14.01 -14.40 -28.95
CA ALA A 124 -14.50 -13.78 -30.18
C ALA A 124 -15.99 -14.05 -30.48
N GLN A 125 -16.55 -15.17 -30.00
CA GLN A 125 -17.96 -15.50 -30.21
C GLN A 125 -18.92 -14.47 -29.60
N ILE A 126 -18.48 -13.68 -28.61
CA ILE A 126 -19.29 -12.57 -28.08
C ILE A 126 -19.54 -11.53 -29.17
N PHE A 127 -18.51 -11.19 -29.95
CA PHE A 127 -18.62 -10.21 -31.03
C PHE A 127 -19.35 -10.80 -32.24
N GLU A 128 -19.06 -12.06 -32.59
CA GLU A 128 -19.71 -12.75 -33.72
C GLU A 128 -21.22 -12.90 -33.51
N VAL A 129 -21.67 -13.25 -32.29
CA VAL A 129 -23.09 -13.33 -31.95
C VAL A 129 -23.75 -11.96 -32.02
N ALA A 130 -23.07 -10.90 -31.59
CA ALA A 130 -23.54 -9.52 -31.74
C ALA A 130 -23.53 -9.01 -33.20
N GLY A 131 -23.02 -9.80 -34.15
CA GLY A 131 -22.90 -9.45 -35.56
C GLY A 131 -21.76 -8.48 -35.88
N TRP A 132 -20.77 -8.36 -34.99
CA TRP A 132 -19.66 -7.42 -35.13
C TRP A 132 -18.41 -8.09 -35.72
N LYS A 133 -17.72 -7.39 -36.61
CA LYS A 133 -16.43 -7.82 -37.16
C LYS A 133 -15.32 -7.52 -36.15
N HIS A 134 -14.40 -8.46 -36.02
CA HIS A 134 -13.19 -8.28 -35.22
C HIS A 134 -11.97 -8.72 -36.02
N THR A 135 -10.82 -8.16 -35.68
CA THR A 135 -9.52 -8.54 -36.20
C THR A 135 -8.68 -9.18 -35.11
N GLU A 136 -7.78 -10.07 -35.53
CA GLU A 136 -6.77 -10.68 -34.68
C GLU A 136 -5.39 -10.22 -35.11
N GLY A 137 -4.52 -9.94 -34.13
CA GLY A 137 -3.13 -9.61 -34.37
C GLY A 137 -2.18 -10.21 -33.32
N TYR A 138 -0.88 -10.02 -33.58
CA TYR A 138 0.21 -10.49 -32.72
C TYR A 138 1.28 -9.41 -32.60
N LEU A 139 1.77 -9.18 -31.38
CA LEU A 139 2.85 -8.24 -31.08
C LEU A 139 4.25 -8.77 -31.44
N GLN A 140 4.31 -10.05 -31.80
CA GLN A 140 5.45 -10.69 -32.45
C GLN A 140 4.90 -11.59 -33.56
N ARG A 141 5.30 -11.39 -34.82
CA ARG A 141 4.71 -12.15 -35.94
C ARG A 141 5.41 -13.49 -36.18
N THR A 142 6.70 -13.57 -35.84
CA THR A 142 7.54 -14.77 -36.00
C THR A 142 8.40 -15.02 -34.76
N ALA A 143 8.69 -16.29 -34.45
CA ALA A 143 9.50 -16.66 -33.29
C ALA A 143 10.93 -16.08 -33.32
N GLN A 144 11.45 -15.75 -34.51
CA GLN A 144 12.80 -15.23 -34.74
C GLN A 144 12.92 -13.72 -34.53
N GLU A 145 11.80 -13.00 -34.41
CA GLU A 145 11.82 -11.56 -34.13
C GLU A 145 12.54 -11.27 -32.82
N LYS A 146 13.63 -10.48 -32.90
CA LYS A 146 14.35 -10.00 -31.73
C LYS A 146 13.42 -9.15 -30.86
N ILE A 147 13.36 -9.48 -29.57
CA ILE A 147 12.58 -8.73 -28.58
C ILE A 147 13.53 -7.82 -27.81
N GLU A 148 13.36 -6.51 -28.03
CA GLU A 148 14.11 -5.45 -27.36
C GLU A 148 13.19 -4.73 -26.37
N THR A 149 13.75 -4.27 -25.26
CA THR A 149 13.01 -3.66 -24.13
C THR A 149 13.37 -2.20 -23.89
N ASP A 150 14.17 -1.58 -24.77
CA ASP A 150 14.38 -0.14 -24.75
C ASP A 150 13.10 0.61 -25.14
N ARG A 151 13.01 1.88 -24.75
CA ARG A 151 11.79 2.70 -24.88
C ARG A 151 11.24 2.77 -26.29
N ALA A 152 12.11 2.99 -27.28
CA ALA A 152 11.69 3.16 -28.68
C ALA A 152 11.17 1.82 -29.25
N SER A 153 11.86 0.73 -28.95
CA SER A 153 11.45 -0.61 -29.38
C SER A 153 10.16 -1.08 -28.74
N VAL A 154 9.94 -0.77 -27.45
CA VAL A 154 8.69 -1.05 -26.74
C VAL A 154 7.54 -0.31 -27.40
N GLU A 155 7.67 0.99 -27.63
CA GLU A 155 6.60 1.77 -28.25
C GLU A 155 6.27 1.27 -29.66
N LYS A 156 7.28 1.02 -30.49
CA LYS A 156 7.10 0.46 -31.84
C LYS A 156 6.37 -0.88 -31.81
N ARG A 157 6.69 -1.74 -30.85
CA ARG A 157 6.06 -3.06 -30.73
C ARG A 157 4.59 -2.94 -30.36
N PHE A 158 4.26 -2.07 -29.40
CA PHE A 158 2.87 -1.88 -28.92
C PHE A 158 2.03 -0.95 -29.81
N ALA A 159 2.60 -0.33 -30.84
CA ALA A 159 1.91 0.59 -31.75
C ALA A 159 0.53 0.09 -32.22
N PRO A 160 0.31 -1.18 -32.64
CA PRO A 160 -1.01 -1.64 -33.04
C PRO A 160 -2.08 -1.56 -31.95
N LEU A 161 -1.70 -1.75 -30.68
CA LEU A 161 -2.60 -1.58 -29.53
C LEU A 161 -2.85 -0.09 -29.27
N LEU A 162 -1.82 0.74 -29.36
CA LEU A 162 -1.96 2.18 -29.18
C LEU A 162 -2.88 2.79 -30.23
N ASP A 163 -2.74 2.36 -31.49
CA ASP A 163 -3.58 2.81 -32.59
C ASP A 163 -5.04 2.39 -32.39
N ALA A 164 -5.30 1.16 -31.94
CA ALA A 164 -6.64 0.72 -31.56
C ALA A 164 -7.25 1.63 -30.48
N ILE A 165 -6.49 1.90 -29.41
CA ILE A 165 -6.96 2.77 -28.30
C ILE A 165 -7.15 4.21 -28.75
N ARG A 166 -6.26 4.77 -29.58
CA ARG A 166 -6.39 6.11 -30.18
C ARG A 166 -7.65 6.21 -31.03
N SER A 167 -8.05 5.11 -31.68
CA SER A 167 -9.31 4.99 -32.42
C SER A 167 -10.51 4.57 -31.54
N ASN A 168 -10.42 4.70 -30.21
CA ASN A 168 -11.46 4.39 -29.24
C ASN A 168 -11.89 2.91 -29.21
N ASN A 169 -10.97 2.00 -29.53
CA ASN A 169 -11.23 0.56 -29.50
C ASN A 169 -10.43 -0.09 -28.37
N PRO A 170 -11.09 -0.56 -27.29
CA PRO A 170 -10.41 -1.35 -26.27
C PRO A 170 -9.98 -2.70 -26.85
N VAL A 171 -8.94 -3.29 -26.27
CA VAL A 171 -8.27 -4.46 -26.85
C VAL A 171 -8.36 -5.65 -25.91
N VAL A 172 -8.77 -6.82 -26.41
CA VAL A 172 -8.64 -8.08 -25.66
C VAL A 172 -7.22 -8.61 -25.86
N LEU A 173 -6.43 -8.72 -24.79
CA LEU A 173 -5.02 -9.11 -24.83
C LEU A 173 -4.77 -10.44 -24.12
N TYR A 174 -4.14 -11.38 -24.83
CA TYR A 174 -3.71 -12.68 -24.32
C TYR A 174 -2.28 -12.57 -23.77
N CYS A 175 -2.09 -12.94 -22.50
CA CYS A 175 -0.84 -12.76 -21.76
C CYS A 175 -0.65 -13.83 -20.65
N ARG A 176 0.33 -13.63 -19.75
CA ARG A 176 0.59 -14.44 -18.54
C ARG A 176 0.58 -13.59 -17.26
N LEU A 177 -0.28 -12.57 -17.20
CA LEU A 177 -0.43 -11.72 -16.01
C LEU A 177 -1.17 -12.39 -14.84
N SER A 178 -1.29 -13.73 -14.83
CA SER A 178 -1.83 -14.47 -13.68
C SER A 178 -1.05 -15.75 -13.38
N THR A 179 -1.19 -16.23 -12.15
CA THR A 179 -0.54 -17.45 -11.65
C THR A 179 -1.25 -18.74 -12.09
N SER A 180 -2.03 -18.70 -13.18
CA SER A 180 -2.81 -19.85 -13.62
C SER A 180 -1.89 -21.06 -13.92
N LYS A 181 -2.29 -22.25 -13.45
CA LYS A 181 -1.51 -23.49 -13.66
C LYS A 181 -1.24 -23.79 -15.14
N ASN A 182 -2.18 -23.40 -16.01
CA ASN A 182 -2.10 -23.58 -17.46
C ASN A 182 -1.29 -22.47 -18.16
N GLY A 183 -0.83 -21.45 -17.41
CA GLY A 183 0.09 -20.43 -17.88
C GLY A 183 -0.48 -19.42 -18.87
N GLY A 184 -1.81 -19.27 -18.96
CA GLY A 184 -2.47 -18.26 -19.78
C GLY A 184 -3.40 -17.38 -18.96
N HIS A 185 -3.47 -16.10 -19.32
CA HIS A 185 -4.41 -15.11 -18.81
C HIS A 185 -4.87 -14.19 -19.95
N ILE A 186 -6.06 -13.64 -19.87
CA ILE A 186 -6.60 -12.73 -20.88
C ILE A 186 -7.21 -11.54 -20.18
N VAL A 187 -6.82 -10.34 -20.61
CA VAL A 187 -7.20 -9.06 -19.99
C VAL A 187 -7.76 -8.11 -21.04
N CYS A 188 -8.43 -7.04 -20.61
CA CYS A 188 -8.83 -5.95 -21.48
C CYS A 188 -7.85 -4.77 -21.32
N VAL A 189 -7.21 -4.32 -22.39
CA VAL A 189 -6.44 -3.07 -22.41
C VAL A 189 -7.39 -1.93 -22.75
N SER A 190 -7.53 -0.98 -21.84
CA SER A 190 -8.52 0.11 -21.94
C SER A 190 -7.88 1.48 -22.10
N GLY A 191 -6.56 1.57 -22.10
CA GLY A 191 -5.88 2.85 -22.18
C GLY A 191 -4.37 2.74 -22.29
N PHE A 192 -3.73 3.85 -22.59
CA PHE A 192 -2.29 4.01 -22.51
C PHE A 192 -1.92 5.39 -21.98
N LYS A 193 -0.72 5.51 -21.40
CA LYS A 193 -0.09 6.78 -21.07
C LYS A 193 1.41 6.72 -21.28
N LYS A 194 2.00 7.85 -21.67
CA LYS A 194 3.44 8.07 -21.65
C LYS A 194 3.77 8.91 -20.43
N LEU A 195 4.50 8.33 -19.48
CA LEU A 195 4.88 9.00 -18.23
C LEU A 195 6.39 8.83 -18.06
N GLU A 196 7.10 9.96 -17.94
CA GLU A 196 8.58 9.98 -17.81
C GLU A 196 9.32 9.26 -18.95
N GLY A 197 8.74 9.28 -20.16
CA GLY A 197 9.27 8.60 -21.34
C GLY A 197 9.03 7.09 -21.37
N GLU A 198 8.34 6.53 -20.38
CA GLU A 198 7.92 5.13 -20.34
C GLU A 198 6.49 4.96 -20.85
N LEU A 199 6.25 3.88 -21.60
CA LEU A 199 4.91 3.49 -22.05
C LEU A 199 4.22 2.64 -20.97
N TRP A 200 3.03 3.08 -20.56
CA TRP A 200 2.16 2.37 -19.63
C TRP A 200 0.85 2.00 -20.30
N LEU A 201 0.36 0.80 -20.02
CA LEU A 201 -0.93 0.31 -20.47
C LEU A 201 -1.89 0.22 -19.29
N ARG A 202 -3.13 0.66 -19.49
CA ARG A 202 -4.21 0.47 -18.53
C ARG A 202 -4.85 -0.88 -18.76
N ILE A 203 -4.90 -1.68 -17.71
CA ILE A 203 -5.45 -3.04 -17.75
C ILE A 203 -6.72 -3.08 -16.92
N ASN A 204 -7.78 -3.58 -17.55
CA ASN A 204 -9.01 -4.06 -16.94
C ASN A 204 -8.88 -5.58 -16.82
N ASP A 205 -8.54 -6.04 -15.62
CA ASP A 205 -8.24 -7.42 -15.36
C ASP A 205 -9.45 -8.10 -14.70
N PRO A 206 -9.99 -9.19 -15.28
CA PRO A 206 -11.11 -9.90 -14.69
C PRO A 206 -10.71 -10.70 -13.42
N THR A 207 -9.48 -10.54 -12.93
CA THR A 207 -9.01 -11.04 -11.63
C THR A 207 -8.04 -10.05 -10.95
N SER A 208 -7.42 -10.44 -9.83
CA SER A 208 -6.45 -9.60 -9.11
C SER A 208 -5.05 -9.69 -9.71
N PRO A 209 -4.27 -8.60 -9.72
CA PRO A 209 -2.90 -8.63 -10.21
C PRO A 209 -2.00 -9.38 -9.22
N HIS A 210 -0.88 -9.89 -9.73
CA HIS A 210 0.13 -10.58 -8.92
C HIS A 210 1.41 -9.76 -8.87
N ASP A 211 1.73 -9.24 -7.69
CA ASP A 211 2.86 -8.34 -7.46
C ASP A 211 4.20 -9.02 -7.80
N ASP A 212 4.33 -10.32 -7.53
CA ASP A 212 5.51 -11.12 -7.87
C ASP A 212 5.73 -11.22 -9.40
N LEU A 213 4.63 -11.22 -10.18
CA LEU A 213 4.70 -11.25 -11.64
C LEU A 213 4.96 -9.86 -12.22
N LEU A 214 4.37 -8.81 -11.67
CA LEU A 214 4.51 -7.47 -12.20
C LEU A 214 5.82 -6.81 -11.75
N GLY A 215 6.24 -7.02 -10.50
CA GLY A 215 7.44 -6.43 -9.90
C GLY A 215 7.20 -5.02 -9.37
N LYS A 216 7.74 -4.74 -8.18
CA LYS A 216 7.68 -3.41 -7.53
C LYS A 216 8.28 -2.37 -8.49
N ARG A 217 7.49 -1.36 -8.91
CA ARG A 217 7.78 -0.27 -9.90
C ARG A 217 7.26 -0.45 -11.33
N ASN A 218 6.81 -1.63 -11.72
CA ASN A 218 6.32 -1.87 -13.08
C ASN A 218 4.81 -1.75 -13.22
N TRP A 219 4.09 -1.49 -12.13
CA TRP A 219 2.65 -1.38 -12.16
C TRP A 219 2.17 -0.43 -11.05
N ALA A 220 0.95 0.09 -11.21
CA ALA A 220 0.28 0.95 -10.23
C ALA A 220 -1.20 0.60 -10.19
N LEU A 221 -1.71 0.24 -9.01
CA LEU A 221 -3.10 -0.14 -8.83
C LEU A 221 -4.03 1.09 -8.98
N VAL A 222 -5.05 0.96 -9.82
CA VAL A 222 -6.13 1.96 -9.96
C VAL A 222 -7.29 1.58 -9.04
N GLN A 223 -7.73 0.32 -9.12
CA GLN A 223 -8.71 -0.23 -8.18
C GLN A 223 -8.61 -1.74 -8.07
N ARG A 224 -8.98 -2.28 -6.91
CA ARG A 224 -9.12 -3.71 -6.67
C ARG A 224 -10.46 -3.97 -6.02
N HIS A 225 -11.30 -4.78 -6.66
CA HIS A 225 -12.52 -5.26 -6.03
C HIS A 225 -12.21 -6.55 -5.25
N PRO A 226 -12.54 -6.66 -3.94
CA PRO A 226 -12.14 -7.79 -3.09
C PRO A 226 -12.59 -9.18 -3.55
N SER A 227 -13.51 -9.29 -4.51
CA SER A 227 -14.14 -10.56 -4.91
C SER A 227 -14.35 -10.75 -6.41
N SER A 228 -13.80 -9.91 -7.30
CA SER A 228 -14.36 -9.85 -8.66
C SER A 228 -13.35 -9.47 -9.77
N PHE A 229 -12.77 -8.26 -9.79
CA PHE A 229 -11.85 -7.77 -10.84
C PHE A 229 -10.83 -6.76 -10.29
N SER A 230 -9.88 -6.33 -11.12
CA SER A 230 -8.97 -5.22 -10.81
C SER A 230 -8.68 -4.33 -12.00
N GLU A 231 -8.16 -3.16 -11.72
CA GLU A 231 -7.62 -2.26 -12.73
C GLU A 231 -6.31 -1.66 -12.27
N TYR A 232 -5.38 -1.55 -13.20
CA TYR A 232 -4.04 -1.06 -12.91
C TYR A 232 -3.36 -0.55 -14.18
N TRP A 233 -2.36 0.31 -13.98
CA TRP A 233 -1.36 0.61 -14.99
C TRP A 233 -0.24 -0.41 -14.92
N VAL A 234 0.30 -0.83 -16.06
CA VAL A 234 1.51 -1.66 -16.16
C VAL A 234 2.46 -1.08 -17.21
N ARG A 235 3.76 -1.09 -16.93
CA ARG A 235 4.78 -0.72 -17.92
C ARG A 235 4.77 -1.74 -19.06
N ALA A 236 4.68 -1.25 -20.29
CA ALA A 236 4.66 -2.11 -21.46
C ALA A 236 5.96 -2.92 -21.62
N SER A 237 7.09 -2.36 -21.20
CA SER A 237 8.40 -3.05 -21.16
C SER A 237 8.36 -4.31 -20.30
N ARG A 238 7.71 -4.26 -19.12
CA ARG A 238 7.57 -5.42 -18.24
C ARG A 238 6.89 -6.59 -18.92
N LEU A 239 5.90 -6.35 -19.78
CA LEU A 239 5.20 -7.40 -20.50
C LEU A 239 6.15 -8.16 -21.46
N LEU A 240 7.18 -7.50 -21.97
CA LEU A 240 8.17 -8.11 -22.85
C LEU A 240 9.23 -8.91 -22.09
N GLU A 241 9.33 -8.81 -20.77
CA GLU A 241 10.37 -9.50 -20.00
C GLU A 241 10.08 -11.00 -19.82
N PRO A 242 11.12 -11.83 -19.55
CA PRO A 242 10.95 -13.24 -19.22
C PRO A 242 10.01 -13.43 -18.02
N HIS A 243 9.20 -14.48 -18.08
CA HIS A 243 8.35 -14.86 -16.97
C HIS A 243 9.22 -15.45 -15.84
N PRO A 244 9.07 -15.00 -14.58
CA PRO A 244 9.95 -15.42 -13.48
C PRO A 244 9.95 -16.94 -13.28
N ASP A 245 8.77 -17.57 -13.33
CA ASP A 245 8.63 -19.01 -13.04
C ASP A 245 8.47 -19.92 -14.28
N LYS A 246 8.61 -19.40 -15.50
CA LYS A 246 8.34 -20.15 -16.75
C LYS A 246 9.49 -19.96 -17.73
N PRO A 247 10.53 -20.82 -17.67
CA PRO A 247 11.67 -20.75 -18.57
C PRO A 247 11.26 -20.70 -20.05
N GLY A 248 11.89 -19.82 -20.82
CA GLY A 248 11.61 -19.64 -22.24
C GLY A 248 10.28 -18.93 -22.56
N LYS A 249 9.49 -18.53 -21.56
CA LYS A 249 8.25 -17.77 -21.75
C LYS A 249 8.42 -16.33 -21.28
N ARG A 250 7.58 -15.43 -21.80
CA ARG A 250 7.50 -14.01 -21.42
C ARG A 250 6.13 -13.67 -20.83
N LEU A 251 6.03 -12.56 -20.10
CA LEU A 251 4.75 -12.13 -19.50
C LEU A 251 3.66 -11.83 -20.54
N LEU A 252 4.03 -11.46 -21.77
CA LEU A 252 3.11 -11.23 -22.89
C LEU A 252 2.86 -12.47 -23.76
N SER A 253 3.51 -13.60 -23.49
CA SER A 253 3.17 -14.87 -24.17
C SER A 253 1.83 -15.41 -23.67
N TYR A 254 1.22 -16.38 -24.36
CA TYR A 254 -0.02 -17.00 -23.89
C TYR A 254 0.01 -18.50 -24.10
N MET A 255 -0.09 -19.28 -23.02
CA MET A 255 -0.02 -20.76 -23.08
C MET A 255 1.16 -21.20 -23.99
N GLU A 256 1.00 -22.30 -24.73
CA GLU A 256 2.05 -22.81 -25.60
C GLU A 256 2.18 -22.09 -26.95
N HIS A 257 1.56 -20.92 -27.10
CA HIS A 257 1.68 -20.14 -28.32
C HIS A 257 3.13 -19.66 -28.53
N ASP A 258 3.62 -19.79 -29.76
CA ASP A 258 4.98 -19.45 -30.19
C ASP A 258 5.17 -17.94 -30.44
N LYS A 259 4.09 -17.25 -30.83
CA LYS A 259 4.02 -15.79 -30.95
C LYS A 259 3.61 -15.11 -29.65
N ILE A 260 4.20 -13.95 -29.39
CA ILE A 260 3.92 -13.10 -28.24
C ILE A 260 2.75 -12.12 -28.51
N GLY A 261 1.88 -11.95 -27.50
CA GLY A 261 0.88 -10.89 -27.46
C GLY A 261 -0.19 -11.01 -28.53
N ARG A 262 -0.92 -12.14 -28.54
CA ARG A 262 -2.15 -12.26 -29.33
C ARG A 262 -3.17 -11.27 -28.82
N TYR A 263 -3.85 -10.55 -29.71
CA TYR A 263 -4.89 -9.61 -29.33
C TYR A 263 -6.07 -9.59 -30.30
N LEU A 264 -7.24 -9.16 -29.82
CA LEU A 264 -8.45 -8.97 -30.61
C LEU A 264 -8.95 -7.52 -30.50
N VAL A 265 -9.41 -6.96 -31.61
CA VAL A 265 -10.02 -5.62 -31.69
C VAL A 265 -11.30 -5.71 -32.51
N VAL A 266 -12.38 -5.08 -32.05
CA VAL A 266 -13.60 -4.94 -32.84
C VAL A 266 -13.36 -3.86 -33.90
N SER A 267 -13.62 -4.17 -35.17
CA SER A 267 -13.14 -3.37 -36.30
C SER A 267 -14.22 -2.59 -37.04
N ASP A 268 -15.50 -2.81 -36.73
CA ASP A 268 -16.64 -2.18 -37.40
C ASP A 268 -17.56 -1.40 -36.46
N GLN A 269 -17.22 -1.32 -35.18
CA GLN A 269 -17.88 -0.45 -34.21
C GLN A 269 -17.04 0.82 -34.03
N ALA A 270 -17.67 1.99 -34.12
CA ALA A 270 -17.00 3.28 -33.98
C ALA A 270 -17.55 4.04 -32.77
N VAL A 271 -16.64 4.59 -31.96
CA VAL A 271 -16.96 5.50 -30.85
C VAL A 271 -16.28 6.84 -31.13
N LYS A 272 -17.05 7.94 -31.02
CA LYS A 272 -16.55 9.30 -31.28
C LYS A 272 -15.70 9.80 -30.12
N ASP A 273 -14.71 10.65 -30.38
CA ASP A 273 -13.80 11.21 -29.36
C ASP A 273 -14.51 12.00 -28.25
N GLY A 274 -15.68 12.59 -28.54
CA GLY A 274 -16.49 13.32 -27.56
C GLY A 274 -17.51 12.46 -26.81
N ALA A 275 -17.48 11.13 -26.94
CA ALA A 275 -18.35 10.26 -26.18
C ALA A 275 -17.93 10.21 -24.70
N ASP A 276 -18.88 10.12 -23.78
CA ASP A 276 -18.64 10.12 -22.32
C ASP A 276 -17.74 8.96 -21.83
N VAL A 277 -17.50 7.98 -22.69
CA VAL A 277 -16.65 6.80 -22.43
C VAL A 277 -15.22 6.98 -22.93
N VAL A 278 -14.89 8.13 -23.52
CA VAL A 278 -13.57 8.45 -24.07
C VAL A 278 -12.97 9.61 -23.28
N HIS A 279 -11.73 9.45 -22.84
CA HIS A 279 -11.06 10.45 -22.04
C HIS A 279 -9.61 10.64 -22.47
N LEU A 280 -9.21 11.89 -22.64
CA LEU A 280 -7.84 12.29 -22.90
C LEU A 280 -7.11 12.52 -21.57
N LEU A 281 -5.81 12.25 -21.55
CA LEU A 281 -4.96 12.62 -20.42
C LEU A 281 -4.70 14.12 -20.40
N ASP A 282 -4.52 14.66 -19.20
CA ASP A 282 -4.09 16.03 -19.00
C ASP A 282 -2.59 16.12 -19.36
N PRO A 283 -2.14 17.09 -20.17
CA PRO A 283 -0.73 17.24 -20.51
C PRO A 283 0.09 17.47 -19.22
N THR A 284 1.16 16.69 -19.05
CA THR A 284 2.10 16.88 -17.93
C THR A 284 2.59 18.34 -17.91
N PRO A 285 2.52 19.07 -16.77
CA PRO A 285 3.13 20.38 -16.66
C PRO A 285 4.62 20.27 -17.02
N GLN A 286 5.10 21.08 -17.98
CA GLN A 286 6.49 21.03 -18.42
C GLN A 286 7.44 21.26 -17.23
N ALA A 287 8.43 20.38 -17.08
CA ALA A 287 9.56 20.61 -16.19
C ALA A 287 10.29 21.90 -16.64
N ARG A 288 10.52 22.82 -15.70
CA ARG A 288 11.33 24.03 -15.93
C ARG A 288 12.69 23.62 -16.48
N THR A 289 13.08 24.20 -17.62
CA THR A 289 14.37 23.98 -18.26
C THR A 289 15.53 24.52 -17.41
N ASP A 290 16.62 23.76 -17.40
CA ASP A 290 17.83 23.87 -16.58
C ASP A 290 18.72 25.11 -16.84
N LYS A 291 18.15 26.31 -16.75
CA LYS A 291 18.93 27.58 -16.67
C LYS A 291 18.53 28.44 -15.47
N GLY A 292 18.10 27.81 -14.39
CA GLY A 292 17.92 28.45 -13.08
C GLY A 292 19.24 28.50 -12.29
N PRO A 293 19.33 29.31 -11.23
CA PRO A 293 20.52 29.39 -10.40
C PRO A 293 20.85 28.00 -9.85
N LYS A 294 22.15 27.72 -9.69
CA LYS A 294 22.72 26.53 -9.04
C LYS A 294 21.78 26.03 -7.94
N PRO A 295 21.47 24.71 -7.89
CA PRO A 295 20.45 24.20 -6.99
C PRO A 295 20.69 24.79 -5.60
N PRO A 296 19.69 25.45 -5.00
CA PRO A 296 19.82 25.87 -3.62
C PRO A 296 20.15 24.61 -2.82
N ALA A 297 21.01 24.77 -1.82
CA ALA A 297 21.27 23.74 -0.84
C ALA A 297 19.95 23.04 -0.47
N PRO A 298 19.95 21.71 -0.24
CA PRO A 298 18.77 21.01 0.24
C PRO A 298 18.13 21.83 1.35
N PRO A 299 16.80 22.00 1.34
CA PRO A 299 16.14 22.85 2.30
C PRO A 299 16.58 22.41 3.70
N ALA A 300 16.93 23.40 4.53
CA ALA A 300 17.17 23.17 5.94
C ALA A 300 15.98 22.37 6.51
N ALA A 301 16.26 21.41 7.39
CA ALA A 301 15.27 20.60 8.08
C ALA A 301 14.04 21.44 8.50
N GLY A 302 12.84 20.99 8.11
CA GLY A 302 11.58 21.66 8.46
C GLY A 302 10.58 21.74 7.32
N GLY A 303 9.88 20.64 7.05
CA GLY A 303 8.71 20.58 6.16
C GLY A 303 8.23 19.15 6.14
N THR A 304 6.97 18.90 6.43
CA THR A 304 6.39 17.57 6.71
C THR A 304 6.70 16.49 5.66
N SER A 305 6.63 15.23 6.08
CA SER A 305 6.78 14.03 5.25
C SER A 305 5.53 13.16 5.31
N LEU A 306 5.28 12.36 4.27
CA LEU A 306 4.26 11.32 4.30
C LEU A 306 4.65 10.22 5.29
N PRO A 307 3.67 9.56 5.94
CA PRO A 307 3.93 8.44 6.86
C PRO A 307 4.51 7.21 6.14
N PHE A 308 4.37 7.10 4.82
CA PHE A 308 4.99 6.10 3.96
C PHE A 308 5.10 6.66 2.54
N GLU A 309 5.90 6.01 1.69
CA GLU A 309 6.08 6.47 0.31
C GLU A 309 4.82 6.23 -0.53
N VAL A 310 4.32 7.30 -1.15
CA VAL A 310 3.27 7.24 -2.16
C VAL A 310 3.94 7.52 -3.50
N ASN A 311 3.80 6.58 -4.45
CA ASN A 311 4.47 6.65 -5.76
C ASN A 311 6.00 6.83 -5.67
N GLY A 312 6.65 6.19 -4.68
CA GLY A 312 8.09 6.23 -4.48
C GLY A 312 8.62 7.56 -3.92
N SER A 313 7.75 8.42 -3.40
CA SER A 313 8.11 9.69 -2.77
C SER A 313 7.51 9.79 -1.38
N ALA A 314 8.29 10.30 -0.42
CA ALA A 314 7.83 10.61 0.94
C ALA A 314 7.44 12.08 1.10
N ARG A 315 7.35 12.85 0.00
CA ARG A 315 7.01 14.28 0.02
C ARG A 315 5.50 14.48 0.13
N ALA A 316 5.06 15.30 1.08
CA ALA A 316 3.67 15.69 1.23
C ALA A 316 3.23 16.67 0.12
N SER A 317 2.89 16.14 -1.07
CA SER A 317 2.26 16.92 -2.15
C SER A 317 0.73 16.86 -2.08
N ALA A 318 0.04 17.75 -2.78
CA ALA A 318 -1.42 17.72 -2.85
C ALA A 318 -1.95 16.38 -3.37
N GLU A 319 -1.26 15.80 -4.36
CA GLU A 319 -1.58 14.51 -4.95
C GLU A 319 -1.41 13.37 -3.96
N ALA A 320 -0.32 13.41 -3.19
CA ALA A 320 -0.06 12.40 -2.16
C ALA A 320 -1.09 12.47 -1.03
N LEU A 321 -1.53 13.68 -0.64
CA LEU A 321 -2.60 13.86 0.33
C LEU A 321 -3.93 13.29 -0.19
N VAL A 322 -4.28 13.54 -1.45
CA VAL A 322 -5.48 12.96 -2.09
C VAL A 322 -5.40 11.42 -2.12
N ALA A 323 -4.24 10.86 -2.48
CA ALA A 323 -4.01 9.42 -2.47
C ALA A 323 -4.16 8.82 -1.06
N LEU A 324 -3.66 9.50 -0.03
CA LEU A 324 -3.84 9.09 1.36
C LEU A 324 -5.32 9.14 1.78
N TYR A 325 -6.08 10.18 1.44
CA TYR A 325 -7.53 10.21 1.69
C TYR A 325 -8.24 9.05 1.01
N HIS A 326 -7.93 8.77 -0.25
CA HIS A 326 -8.51 7.61 -0.94
C HIS A 326 -8.13 6.30 -0.28
N SER A 327 -6.89 6.16 0.20
CA SER A 327 -6.46 4.97 0.93
C SER A 327 -7.23 4.80 2.24
N SER A 328 -7.45 5.87 3.01
CA SER A 328 -8.17 5.80 4.30
C SER A 328 -9.68 5.63 4.14
N GLU A 329 -10.27 6.10 3.04
CA GLU A 329 -11.73 6.08 2.82
C GLU A 329 -12.22 4.91 1.96
N ARG A 330 -11.39 4.42 1.03
CA ARG A 330 -11.77 3.35 0.09
C ARG A 330 -11.09 2.02 0.40
N GLY A 331 -10.09 2.03 1.28
CA GLY A 331 -9.37 0.84 1.74
C GLY A 331 -10.24 -0.10 2.58
N ALA A 332 -9.76 -1.33 2.81
CA ALA A 332 -10.45 -2.37 3.55
C ALA A 332 -10.16 -2.36 5.07
N GLY A 333 -9.47 -1.32 5.57
CA GLY A 333 -8.89 -1.34 6.91
C GLY A 333 -9.68 -0.57 7.98
N GLY A 334 -10.47 0.46 7.63
CA GLY A 334 -11.32 1.15 8.59
C GLY A 334 -11.33 2.67 8.44
N TYR A 335 -12.52 3.22 8.59
CA TYR A 335 -12.86 4.60 8.29
C TYR A 335 -12.82 5.48 9.54
N PHE A 336 -12.47 6.76 9.40
CA PHE A 336 -12.50 7.72 10.50
C PHE A 336 -13.70 8.66 10.33
N PRO A 337 -14.44 9.05 11.39
CA PRO A 337 -14.30 8.64 12.80
C PRO A 337 -15.12 7.39 13.17
N LEU A 338 -15.80 6.74 12.21
CA LEU A 338 -16.73 5.64 12.48
C LEU A 338 -16.25 4.38 11.76
N ALA A 339 -15.92 3.32 12.51
CA ALA A 339 -15.49 2.04 11.94
C ALA A 339 -16.69 1.16 11.52
N ASP A 340 -16.42 0.08 10.77
CA ASP A 340 -17.40 -0.95 10.37
C ASP A 340 -18.18 -1.57 11.53
N SER A 341 -17.62 -1.55 12.74
CA SER A 341 -18.31 -1.93 13.98
C SER A 341 -19.32 -0.89 14.45
N ALA A 342 -19.56 0.18 13.71
CA ALA A 342 -20.32 1.36 14.12
C ALA A 342 -19.85 1.91 15.47
N SER A 343 -18.55 1.85 15.74
CA SER A 343 -17.91 2.39 16.94
C SER A 343 -16.97 3.52 16.56
N PHE A 344 -16.70 4.42 17.50
CA PHE A 344 -15.69 5.45 17.31
C PHE A 344 -14.35 4.80 16.97
N HIS A 345 -13.70 5.32 15.93
CA HIS A 345 -12.45 4.83 15.40
C HIS A 345 -11.45 5.99 15.40
N CYS A 346 -10.44 5.88 16.28
CA CYS A 346 -9.52 6.96 16.62
C CYS A 346 -8.51 7.31 15.52
N GLY A 347 -8.46 6.56 14.42
CA GLY A 347 -7.53 6.77 13.32
C GLY A 347 -8.01 6.11 12.03
N ALA A 348 -7.07 5.82 11.12
CA ALA A 348 -7.34 5.09 9.90
C ALA A 348 -6.31 3.98 9.70
N HIS A 349 -6.76 2.86 9.14
CA HIS A 349 -5.87 1.81 8.69
C HIS A 349 -5.45 2.06 7.25
N PHE A 350 -4.15 2.01 6.98
CA PHE A 350 -3.59 2.17 5.65
C PHE A 350 -3.04 0.82 5.18
N LEU A 351 -3.62 0.31 4.10
CA LEU A 351 -3.09 -0.86 3.40
C LEU A 351 -1.82 -0.46 2.67
N VAL A 352 -0.75 -1.21 2.93
CA VAL A 352 0.57 -0.96 2.36
C VAL A 352 1.21 -2.28 1.95
N ASP A 353 2.34 -2.22 1.26
CA ASP A 353 3.11 -3.42 0.97
C ASP A 353 3.74 -3.99 2.25
N HIS A 354 4.00 -5.30 2.24
CA HIS A 354 4.76 -5.94 3.30
C HIS A 354 6.10 -5.24 3.53
N ALA A 355 6.45 -5.05 4.80
CA ALA A 355 7.67 -4.40 5.25
C ALA A 355 7.85 -2.94 4.77
N THR A 356 6.74 -2.21 4.54
CA THR A 356 6.79 -0.78 4.22
C THR A 356 7.36 0.03 5.38
N PRO A 357 8.42 0.83 5.19
CA PRO A 357 8.92 1.72 6.23
C PRO A 357 7.89 2.80 6.59
N ILE A 358 7.58 2.93 7.87
CA ILE A 358 6.73 3.98 8.42
C ILE A 358 7.62 5.12 8.89
N ARG A 359 7.27 6.35 8.52
CA ARG A 359 8.08 7.54 8.72
C ARG A 359 7.39 8.54 9.64
N ALA A 360 8.20 9.30 10.37
CA ALA A 360 7.72 10.45 11.13
C ALA A 360 7.25 11.54 10.17
N ILE A 361 6.04 12.04 10.37
CA ILE A 361 5.43 13.05 9.48
C ILE A 361 6.03 14.45 9.64
N ALA A 362 6.65 14.71 10.78
CA ALA A 362 7.30 15.96 11.14
C ALA A 362 8.36 15.63 12.19
N ARG A 363 9.17 16.63 12.55
CA ARG A 363 10.01 16.51 13.74
C ARG A 363 9.13 16.12 14.94
N ALA A 364 9.59 15.15 15.70
CA ALA A 364 8.84 14.61 16.83
C ALA A 364 9.78 14.09 17.91
N GLU A 365 9.23 13.89 19.10
CA GLU A 365 9.83 13.16 20.20
C GLU A 365 9.15 11.79 20.31
N VAL A 366 9.91 10.72 20.49
CA VAL A 366 9.36 9.39 20.73
C VAL A 366 9.00 9.30 22.20
N VAL A 367 7.69 9.28 22.48
CA VAL A 367 7.14 9.29 23.85
C VAL A 367 7.13 7.89 24.43
N ALA A 368 6.70 6.93 23.62
CA ALA A 368 6.60 5.54 24.03
C ALA A 368 6.62 4.60 22.82
N ALA A 369 7.05 3.38 23.06
CA ALA A 369 7.02 2.33 22.05
C ALA A 369 6.86 0.95 22.70
N ARG A 370 6.43 -0.01 21.89
CA ARG A 370 6.45 -1.44 22.22
C ARG A 370 6.87 -2.24 20.99
N ILE A 371 7.75 -3.21 21.18
CA ILE A 371 8.14 -4.16 20.14
C ILE A 371 7.05 -5.23 20.00
N SER A 372 6.66 -5.52 18.75
CA SER A 372 5.69 -6.58 18.46
C SER A 372 6.18 -7.96 18.94
N VAL A 373 5.22 -8.82 19.26
CA VAL A 373 5.45 -10.27 19.38
C VAL A 373 5.89 -10.85 18.02
N ALA A 374 6.34 -12.11 17.98
CA ALA A 374 6.77 -12.66 16.69
C ALA A 374 5.59 -12.75 15.70
N PRO A 375 5.83 -12.62 14.38
CA PRO A 375 4.76 -12.68 13.38
C PRO A 375 3.90 -13.95 13.54
N GLY A 376 2.58 -13.77 13.62
CA GLY A 376 1.61 -14.85 13.78
C GLY A 376 1.39 -15.33 15.23
N GLU A 377 2.10 -14.79 16.22
CA GLU A 377 1.88 -15.17 17.64
C GLU A 377 0.58 -14.60 18.22
N HIS A 378 0.14 -13.43 17.75
CA HIS A 378 -1.13 -12.84 18.16
C HIS A 378 -2.19 -13.03 17.06
N PRO A 379 -3.42 -13.48 17.38
CA PRO A 379 -4.44 -13.86 16.39
C PRO A 379 -4.88 -12.71 15.47
N TRP A 380 -4.71 -11.46 15.91
CA TRP A 380 -5.06 -10.28 15.12
C TRP A 380 -3.88 -9.67 14.37
N GLY A 381 -2.67 -10.23 14.50
CA GLY A 381 -1.45 -9.69 13.86
C GLY A 381 -0.56 -8.92 14.83
N ASP A 382 0.28 -8.04 14.29
CA ASP A 382 1.33 -7.35 15.02
C ASP A 382 0.79 -6.38 16.09
N THR A 383 1.44 -6.40 17.25
CA THR A 383 1.07 -5.63 18.44
C THR A 383 2.05 -4.47 18.72
N GLY A 384 3.08 -4.31 17.88
CA GLY A 384 4.05 -3.24 18.02
C GLY A 384 3.41 -1.86 17.78
N PHE A 385 3.92 -0.85 18.48
CA PHE A 385 3.51 0.53 18.27
C PHE A 385 4.61 1.52 18.58
N VAL A 386 4.47 2.72 18.01
CA VAL A 386 5.28 3.90 18.32
C VAL A 386 4.37 5.11 18.50
N LEU A 387 4.53 5.82 19.61
CA LEU A 387 3.85 7.08 19.90
C LEU A 387 4.83 8.24 19.78
N LEU A 388 4.49 9.19 18.92
CA LEU A 388 5.28 10.39 18.66
C LEU A 388 4.56 11.63 19.21
N ARG A 389 5.29 12.53 19.86
CA ARG A 389 4.84 13.87 20.24
C ARG A 389 5.46 14.89 19.29
N HIS A 390 4.61 15.68 18.66
CA HIS A 390 4.97 16.80 17.80
C HIS A 390 4.72 18.09 18.58
N PRO A 391 5.77 18.75 19.10
CA PRO A 391 5.62 20.04 19.75
C PRO A 391 5.10 21.07 18.75
N ILE A 392 4.16 21.90 19.19
CA ILE A 392 3.64 23.04 18.43
C ILE A 392 3.64 24.30 19.29
N ASP A 393 3.38 25.46 18.68
CA ASP A 393 3.41 26.74 19.37
C ASP A 393 2.46 26.81 20.57
N GLY A 394 2.85 27.63 21.56
CA GLY A 394 2.07 27.84 22.78
C GLY A 394 2.17 26.70 23.80
N GLY A 395 3.20 25.85 23.70
CA GLY A 395 3.44 24.75 24.64
C GLY A 395 2.45 23.60 24.50
N LYS A 396 1.78 23.49 23.35
CA LYS A 396 0.84 22.42 23.05
C LYS A 396 1.53 21.32 22.25
N ALA A 397 0.86 20.17 22.11
CA ALA A 397 1.41 19.04 21.38
C ALA A 397 0.34 18.28 20.59
N LEU A 398 0.73 17.84 19.39
CA LEU A 398 0.03 16.83 18.61
C LEU A 398 0.70 15.48 18.82
N TYR A 399 -0.08 14.42 18.99
CA TYR A 399 0.42 13.05 19.10
C TYR A 399 0.09 12.28 17.82
N SER A 400 1.08 11.55 17.30
CA SER A 400 0.88 10.56 16.23
C SER A 400 1.13 9.17 16.79
N LEU A 401 0.10 8.33 16.80
CA LEU A 401 0.19 6.92 17.19
C LEU A 401 0.22 6.04 15.94
N VAL A 402 1.25 5.22 15.83
CA VAL A 402 1.39 4.20 14.79
C VAL A 402 1.27 2.82 15.45
N LEU A 403 0.26 2.05 15.08
CA LEU A 403 0.01 0.68 15.55
C LEU A 403 0.22 -0.36 14.45
N HIS A 404 0.31 -1.62 14.85
CA HIS A 404 0.60 -2.77 13.98
C HIS A 404 1.96 -2.65 13.31
N VAL A 405 2.92 -2.10 14.05
CA VAL A 405 4.33 -2.09 13.65
C VAL A 405 4.87 -3.50 13.84
N GLN A 406 5.59 -4.02 12.85
CA GLN A 406 6.21 -5.34 12.94
C GLN A 406 7.27 -5.38 14.05
N ARG A 407 7.72 -6.58 14.39
CA ARG A 407 8.81 -6.77 15.34
C ARG A 407 10.13 -6.18 14.80
N GLU A 408 10.58 -5.09 15.43
CA GLU A 408 11.88 -4.49 15.18
C GLU A 408 13.02 -5.31 15.83
N PRO A 409 14.16 -5.51 15.14
CA PRO A 409 15.32 -6.12 15.76
C PRO A 409 15.96 -5.17 16.77
N LEU A 410 16.16 -5.64 18.00
CA LEU A 410 16.86 -4.89 19.06
C LEU A 410 18.38 -4.96 18.88
N HIS A 411 18.85 -4.44 17.75
CA HIS A 411 20.27 -4.37 17.40
C HIS A 411 20.58 -3.08 16.61
N PRO A 412 21.62 -2.30 16.96
CA PRO A 412 21.93 -1.01 16.33
C PRO A 412 22.02 -1.02 14.80
N ASP A 413 22.54 -2.09 14.20
CA ASP A 413 22.71 -2.19 12.74
C ASP A 413 21.42 -2.37 11.93
N ARG A 414 20.34 -2.79 12.59
CA ARG A 414 19.10 -3.21 11.90
C ARG A 414 17.85 -2.48 12.40
N ALA A 415 17.97 -1.76 13.51
CA ALA A 415 16.87 -1.03 14.13
C ALA A 415 16.57 0.29 13.38
N ALA A 416 15.32 0.75 13.49
CA ALA A 416 14.93 2.11 13.15
C ALA A 416 15.82 3.18 13.85
N GLY A 417 15.91 4.38 13.27
CA GLY A 417 16.92 5.38 13.67
C GLY A 417 16.87 5.76 15.16
N TRP A 418 15.68 6.03 15.70
CA TRP A 418 15.50 6.34 17.13
C TRP A 418 15.87 5.16 18.04
N LEU A 419 15.51 3.94 17.65
CA LEU A 419 15.78 2.72 18.41
C LEU A 419 17.27 2.39 18.37
N ARG A 420 17.92 2.59 17.23
CA ARG A 420 19.39 2.53 17.11
C ARG A 420 20.07 3.48 18.09
N ARG A 421 19.66 4.76 18.13
CA ARG A 421 20.20 5.75 19.07
C ARG A 421 20.01 5.33 20.53
N LEU A 422 18.83 4.81 20.88
CA LEU A 422 18.53 4.28 22.21
C LEU A 422 19.46 3.10 22.58
N LEU A 423 19.63 2.13 21.69
CA LEU A 423 20.47 0.95 21.94
C LEU A 423 21.95 1.32 22.07
N ILE A 424 22.44 2.23 21.24
CA ILE A 424 23.82 2.75 21.30
C ILE A 424 24.07 3.46 22.63
N ALA A 425 23.14 4.33 23.03
CA ALA A 425 23.20 5.06 24.28
C ALA A 425 23.20 4.13 25.51
N ALA A 426 22.38 3.07 25.49
CA ALA A 426 22.33 2.08 26.56
C ALA A 426 23.67 1.32 26.73
N MET A 427 24.50 1.28 25.69
CA MET A 427 25.85 0.73 25.75
C MET A 427 26.93 1.76 26.17
N GLY A 428 26.54 2.98 26.56
CA GLY A 428 27.47 4.05 26.93
C GLY A 428 28.33 4.56 25.77
N GLY A 429 27.93 4.29 24.52
CA GLY A 429 28.67 4.70 23.32
C GLY A 429 28.05 5.91 22.62
N GLY A 430 28.84 6.58 21.77
CA GLY A 430 28.33 7.49 20.74
C GLY A 430 28.13 6.76 19.41
N GLU A 431 27.47 7.40 18.44
CA GLU A 431 27.25 6.82 17.09
C GLU A 431 28.56 6.58 16.32
N ALA A 432 29.60 7.37 16.60
CA ALA A 432 30.91 7.22 16.00
C ALA A 432 31.73 6.13 16.72
N ARG A 433 31.64 4.90 16.21
CA ARG A 433 32.60 3.83 16.50
C ARG A 433 33.27 3.40 15.21
N LYS A 434 34.57 3.11 15.27
CA LYS A 434 35.30 2.59 14.12
C LYS A 434 34.81 1.16 13.80
N PRO A 435 34.79 0.74 12.52
CA PRO A 435 34.39 -0.61 12.15
C PRO A 435 35.31 -1.63 12.81
N LYS A 436 34.81 -2.86 12.92
CA LYS A 436 35.59 -3.99 13.44
C LYS A 436 36.04 -4.86 12.28
N TRP A 437 37.11 -5.59 12.49
CA TRP A 437 37.72 -6.44 11.47
C TRP A 437 37.87 -7.85 12.01
N ARG A 438 37.27 -8.83 11.31
CA ARG A 438 37.47 -10.24 11.59
C ARG A 438 38.65 -10.75 10.78
N VAL A 439 39.71 -11.12 11.48
CA VAL A 439 40.89 -11.79 10.93
C VAL A 439 40.67 -13.30 11.07
N SER A 440 40.72 -14.03 9.96
CA SER A 440 40.33 -15.45 9.93
C SER A 440 41.51 -16.39 10.21
N GLU A 441 42.73 -15.96 9.90
CA GLU A 441 43.97 -16.72 10.04
C GLU A 441 45.09 -15.81 10.54
N GLU A 442 46.17 -16.39 11.06
CA GLU A 442 47.33 -15.59 11.48
C GLU A 442 48.03 -15.00 10.24
N ILE A 443 48.21 -13.68 10.21
CA ILE A 443 48.82 -12.98 9.07
C ILE A 443 49.95 -12.04 9.49
N ALA A 444 51.01 -12.00 8.68
CA ALA A 444 52.10 -11.02 8.80
C ALA A 444 51.60 -9.59 8.56
N THR A 445 52.18 -8.62 9.25
CA THR A 445 51.76 -7.22 9.19
C THR A 445 52.82 -6.31 8.61
N TRP A 446 52.39 -5.18 8.06
CA TRP A 446 53.28 -4.06 7.71
C TRP A 446 53.41 -3.09 8.89
N LYS A 447 54.57 -2.44 8.98
CA LYS A 447 54.84 -1.43 10.02
C LYS A 447 54.27 -0.09 9.59
N GLU A 448 54.23 0.86 10.54
CA GLU A 448 53.75 2.21 10.23
C GLU A 448 54.58 2.91 9.16
N ALA A 449 55.89 2.65 9.11
CA ALA A 449 56.80 3.23 8.11
C ALA A 449 56.50 2.76 6.68
N ASP A 450 55.75 1.68 6.52
CA ASP A 450 55.37 1.09 5.22
C ASP A 450 54.03 1.63 4.70
N LYS A 451 53.35 2.51 5.46
CA LYS A 451 52.12 3.17 5.03
C LYS A 451 52.35 3.90 3.70
N GLY A 452 51.53 3.61 2.70
CA GLY A 452 51.71 4.13 1.33
C GLY A 452 52.62 3.29 0.42
N ARG A 453 53.22 2.21 0.95
CA ARG A 453 54.23 1.38 0.26
C ARG A 453 54.05 -0.11 0.57
N PHE A 454 52.80 -0.57 0.62
CA PHE A 454 52.47 -1.94 0.96
C PHE A 454 52.85 -2.91 -0.16
N SER A 455 53.73 -3.85 0.15
CA SER A 455 54.19 -4.90 -0.78
C SER A 455 54.48 -6.19 0.02
N PRO A 456 54.24 -7.39 -0.55
CA PRO A 456 54.59 -8.66 0.10
C PRO A 456 56.03 -8.72 0.60
N VAL A 457 56.96 -8.01 -0.06
CA VAL A 457 58.39 -7.98 0.31
C VAL A 457 58.66 -7.22 1.61
N ASN A 458 57.80 -6.26 1.94
CA ASN A 458 57.96 -5.37 3.10
C ASN A 458 57.12 -5.82 4.32
N ALA A 459 56.34 -6.90 4.20
CA ALA A 459 55.59 -7.45 5.32
C ALA A 459 56.57 -8.08 6.32
N ASP A 460 56.40 -7.83 7.62
CA ASP A 460 57.27 -8.38 8.65
C ASP A 460 56.77 -9.76 9.10
N PRO A 461 57.43 -10.87 8.73
CA PRO A 461 56.99 -12.22 9.11
C PRO A 461 57.12 -12.49 10.62
N LYS A 462 57.83 -11.64 11.39
CA LYS A 462 57.95 -11.76 12.85
C LYS A 462 56.83 -11.02 13.59
N THR A 463 56.08 -10.16 12.91
CA THR A 463 55.00 -9.37 13.51
C THR A 463 53.67 -9.77 12.89
N THR A 464 52.91 -10.61 13.59
CA THR A 464 51.64 -11.17 13.09
C THR A 464 50.44 -10.64 13.86
N VAL A 465 49.27 -10.67 13.19
CA VAL A 465 47.95 -10.54 13.83
C VAL A 465 47.29 -11.90 13.80
N LYS A 466 46.88 -12.38 14.99
CA LYS A 466 46.23 -13.68 15.16
C LYS A 466 44.75 -13.64 14.71
N PRO A 467 44.11 -14.79 14.52
CA PRO A 467 42.67 -14.84 14.29
C PRO A 467 41.89 -14.18 15.43
N GLY A 468 40.91 -13.35 15.11
CA GLY A 468 40.16 -12.60 16.10
C GLY A 468 39.33 -11.46 15.53
N VAL A 469 38.64 -10.73 16.40
CA VAL A 469 37.92 -9.49 16.06
C VAL A 469 38.67 -8.31 16.66
N TYR A 470 39.02 -7.35 15.83
CA TYR A 470 39.81 -6.19 16.21
C TYR A 470 39.09 -4.89 15.86
N GLU A 471 39.25 -3.86 16.68
CA GLU A 471 38.81 -2.51 16.34
C GLU A 471 39.80 -1.87 15.36
N GLU A 472 39.27 -1.21 14.33
CA GLU A 472 40.10 -0.46 13.37
C GLU A 472 40.83 0.69 14.08
N LYS A 473 42.14 0.80 13.88
CA LYS A 473 42.95 1.92 14.36
C LYS A 473 43.13 2.98 13.28
N ASP A 474 43.33 2.56 12.03
CA ASP A 474 43.56 3.42 10.87
C ASP A 474 43.21 2.65 9.57
N ARG A 475 43.00 3.38 8.45
CA ARG A 475 42.69 2.79 7.14
C ARG A 475 43.34 3.56 5.98
N LEU A 476 43.71 2.84 4.93
CA LEU A 476 44.29 3.40 3.71
C LEU A 476 43.77 2.64 2.49
N SER A 477 43.30 3.37 1.48
CA SER A 477 42.83 2.79 0.21
C SER A 477 43.79 3.21 -0.91
N GLU A 478 44.52 2.25 -1.46
CA GLU A 478 45.53 2.46 -2.50
C GLU A 478 45.56 1.26 -3.45
N ASP A 479 45.82 1.51 -4.75
CA ASP A 479 46.00 0.47 -5.78
C ASP A 479 44.87 -0.59 -5.81
N HIS A 480 43.62 -0.14 -5.72
CA HIS A 480 42.42 -1.00 -5.68
C HIS A 480 42.37 -1.99 -4.50
N ALA A 481 43.19 -1.79 -3.46
CA ALA A 481 43.21 -2.57 -2.24
C ALA A 481 42.89 -1.70 -1.01
N LEU A 482 42.29 -2.31 0.00
CA LEU A 482 42.07 -1.70 1.30
C LEU A 482 43.10 -2.26 2.29
N TYR A 483 43.76 -1.36 3.01
CA TYR A 483 44.66 -1.70 4.10
C TYR A 483 44.11 -1.13 5.39
N VAL A 484 44.09 -1.94 6.44
CA VAL A 484 43.56 -1.56 7.74
C VAL A 484 44.59 -1.84 8.83
N LYS A 485 44.68 -0.93 9.80
CA LYS A 485 45.54 -1.10 10.96
C LYS A 485 44.72 -1.69 12.10
N VAL A 486 45.11 -2.87 12.57
CA VAL A 486 44.50 -3.57 13.71
C VAL A 486 45.56 -3.84 14.78
N GLY A 487 45.22 -4.54 15.87
CA GLY A 487 46.01 -4.69 17.11
C GLY A 487 47.46 -5.21 17.03
N GLY A 488 48.06 -5.35 15.85
CA GLY A 488 49.46 -5.77 15.63
C GLY A 488 50.17 -5.10 14.45
N GLY A 489 49.49 -4.30 13.62
CA GLY A 489 50.09 -3.66 12.44
C GLY A 489 49.08 -3.45 11.31
N TRP A 490 49.57 -3.06 10.13
CA TRP A 490 48.75 -2.93 8.92
C TRP A 490 48.55 -4.30 8.27
N ILE A 491 47.33 -4.58 7.81
CA ILE A 491 46.98 -5.79 7.06
C ILE A 491 46.14 -5.43 5.84
N ARG A 492 46.09 -6.33 4.85
CA ARG A 492 45.26 -6.19 3.65
C ARG A 492 43.87 -6.75 3.91
N ALA A 493 42.84 -5.93 3.68
CA ALA A 493 41.42 -6.25 3.81
C ALA A 493 40.77 -6.54 2.46
N SER A 494 39.79 -7.44 2.42
CA SER A 494 38.98 -7.69 1.21
C SER A 494 37.80 -6.72 1.14
N LEU A 495 37.51 -6.18 -0.05
CA LEU A 495 36.38 -5.27 -0.26
C LEU A 495 35.10 -5.97 -0.73
N GLN A 496 35.17 -7.13 -1.39
CA GLN A 496 34.03 -7.98 -1.81
C GLN A 496 34.60 -9.16 -2.62
N ASP A 497 34.44 -10.39 -2.11
CA ASP A 497 34.74 -11.66 -2.81
C ASP A 497 36.20 -11.86 -3.31
N GLY A 498 37.16 -12.15 -2.42
CA GLY A 498 38.48 -12.71 -2.75
C GLY A 498 39.68 -12.17 -1.94
N ASP A 499 40.65 -13.06 -1.67
CA ASP A 499 42.07 -12.91 -1.24
C ASP A 499 42.48 -11.88 -0.16
N GLY A 500 41.54 -11.35 0.64
CA GLY A 500 41.87 -10.50 1.80
C GLY A 500 41.85 -11.26 3.12
N ALA A 501 42.78 -10.94 4.01
CA ALA A 501 42.98 -11.65 5.29
C ALA A 501 42.02 -11.21 6.40
N ALA A 502 41.29 -10.12 6.17
CA ALA A 502 40.30 -9.60 7.10
C ALA A 502 39.01 -9.17 6.39
N ARG A 503 37.88 -9.42 7.08
CA ARG A 503 36.54 -9.01 6.66
C ARG A 503 36.01 -7.92 7.58
N GLU A 504 35.45 -6.87 7.00
CA GLU A 504 34.82 -5.79 7.75
C GLU A 504 33.56 -6.31 8.46
N LEU A 505 33.42 -5.95 9.73
CA LEU A 505 32.25 -6.15 10.57
C LEU A 505 31.74 -4.78 11.04
N SER A 506 30.45 -4.73 11.38
CA SER A 506 29.91 -3.54 12.04
C SER A 506 30.66 -3.23 13.32
N ALA A 507 30.76 -1.94 13.63
CA ALA A 507 31.22 -1.43 14.91
C ALA A 507 30.42 -1.98 16.11
N TRP A 508 29.21 -2.48 15.86
CA TRP A 508 28.29 -3.05 16.85
C TRP A 508 28.19 -4.58 16.77
N ALA A 509 29.15 -5.26 16.13
CA ALA A 509 29.12 -6.73 15.97
C ALA A 509 29.17 -7.52 17.30
N ASP A 510 29.61 -6.89 18.40
CA ASP A 510 29.61 -7.42 19.77
C ASP A 510 28.54 -6.79 20.66
N PHE A 511 27.51 -6.18 20.05
CA PHE A 511 26.40 -5.62 20.80
C PHE A 511 25.71 -6.70 21.64
N ASP A 512 25.57 -6.43 22.94
CA ASP A 512 24.93 -7.31 23.90
C ASP A 512 23.63 -6.65 24.40
N LEU A 513 22.50 -7.25 24.02
CA LEU A 513 21.19 -6.76 24.38
C LEU A 513 20.91 -6.87 25.89
N ASP A 514 21.48 -7.85 26.59
CA ASP A 514 21.30 -8.00 28.03
C ASP A 514 22.10 -6.97 28.81
N VAL A 515 23.29 -6.59 28.32
CA VAL A 515 24.03 -5.45 28.86
C VAL A 515 23.26 -4.15 28.62
N ALA A 516 22.76 -3.92 27.40
CA ALA A 516 21.95 -2.75 27.09
C ALA A 516 20.67 -2.68 27.97
N ALA A 517 19.98 -3.80 28.17
CA ALA A 517 18.80 -3.89 29.02
C ALA A 517 19.10 -3.71 30.52
N LYS A 518 20.31 -4.07 30.99
CA LYS A 518 20.73 -3.75 32.37
C LYS A 518 20.96 -2.25 32.56
N ASN A 519 21.45 -1.57 31.52
CA ASN A 519 21.81 -0.15 31.58
C ASN A 519 20.65 0.80 31.24
N SER A 520 19.60 0.32 30.57
CA SER A 520 18.44 1.12 30.21
C SER A 520 17.13 0.40 30.51
N ALA A 521 16.32 1.00 31.38
CA ALA A 521 14.97 0.50 31.70
C ALA A 521 14.06 0.47 30.46
N ALA A 522 14.20 1.45 29.54
CA ALA A 522 13.47 1.47 28.29
C ALA A 522 13.84 0.28 27.39
N VAL A 523 15.14 0.00 27.21
CA VAL A 523 15.60 -1.17 26.45
C VAL A 523 15.12 -2.48 27.08
N LYS A 524 15.16 -2.58 28.41
CA LYS A 524 14.60 -3.73 29.15
C LYS A 524 13.12 -3.93 28.86
N ALA A 525 12.32 -2.86 28.94
CA ALA A 525 10.88 -2.92 28.65
C ALA A 525 10.61 -3.38 27.21
N LEU A 526 11.32 -2.81 26.22
CA LEU A 526 11.20 -3.19 24.81
C LEU A 526 11.58 -4.67 24.57
N ARG A 527 12.67 -5.14 25.18
CA ARG A 527 13.11 -6.55 25.11
C ARG A 527 12.06 -7.50 25.68
N ASP A 528 11.44 -7.11 26.80
CA ASP A 528 10.45 -7.92 27.50
C ASP A 528 9.03 -7.81 26.86
N GLY A 529 8.89 -7.13 25.71
CA GLY A 529 7.61 -6.93 25.01
C GLY A 529 6.64 -6.00 25.74
N LYS A 530 7.15 -5.20 26.68
CA LYS A 530 6.37 -4.22 27.46
C LYS A 530 6.41 -2.84 26.82
N VAL A 531 5.54 -1.96 27.30
CA VAL A 531 5.55 -0.54 26.93
C VAL A 531 6.79 0.11 27.55
N ALA A 532 7.62 0.72 26.72
CA ALA A 532 8.71 1.58 27.16
C ALA A 532 8.27 3.04 27.06
N VAL A 533 8.13 3.71 28.19
CA VAL A 533 7.89 5.17 28.24
C VAL A 533 9.25 5.87 28.20
N LEU A 534 9.54 6.48 27.06
CA LEU A 534 10.82 7.08 26.71
C LEU A 534 10.97 8.50 27.26
N ASP A 535 9.85 9.17 27.58
CA ASP A 535 9.83 10.48 28.24
C ASP A 535 10.56 10.49 29.58
N ALA A 536 10.60 9.36 30.29
CA ALA A 536 11.30 9.24 31.56
C ALA A 536 12.83 9.31 31.42
N ASP A 537 13.37 9.05 30.22
CA ASP A 537 14.81 9.04 29.92
C ASP A 537 15.26 10.42 29.42
N LYS A 538 15.22 11.41 30.34
CA LYS A 538 15.61 12.80 30.06
C LYS A 538 17.11 13.00 30.20
N GLN A 539 17.67 13.86 29.35
CA GLN A 539 19.03 14.37 29.47
C GLN A 539 18.98 15.88 29.66
N ASP A 540 19.58 16.39 30.73
CA ASP A 540 19.57 17.83 31.09
C ASP A 540 18.14 18.42 31.16
N GLY A 541 17.18 17.62 31.62
CA GLY A 541 15.77 18.00 31.72
C GLY A 541 15.01 18.03 30.39
N LYS A 542 15.64 17.65 29.27
CA LYS A 542 15.04 17.63 27.93
C LYS A 542 14.76 16.20 27.47
N HIS A 543 13.74 16.05 26.64
CA HIS A 543 13.46 14.77 25.97
C HIS A 543 14.59 14.42 25.02
N ARG A 544 15.06 13.17 25.13
CA ARG A 544 16.28 12.71 24.47
C ARG A 544 16.06 12.12 23.09
N TRP A 545 14.89 11.53 22.87
CA TRP A 545 14.63 10.67 21.72
C TRP A 545 13.82 11.41 20.68
N SER A 546 14.48 12.16 19.80
CA SER A 546 13.82 12.84 18.69
C SER A 546 13.93 12.06 17.38
N VAL A 547 13.01 12.32 16.47
CA VAL A 547 13.03 11.90 15.07
C VAL A 547 12.78 13.09 14.17
N GLU A 548 13.43 13.11 13.01
CA GLU A 548 13.20 14.14 12.01
C GLU A 548 12.09 13.74 11.03
N ALA A 549 11.52 14.72 10.33
CA ALA A 549 10.55 14.47 9.28
C ALA A 549 11.11 13.50 8.22
N GLY A 550 10.37 12.45 7.90
CA GLY A 550 10.77 11.41 6.95
C GLY A 550 11.65 10.30 7.54
N GLU A 551 12.13 10.44 8.79
CA GLU A 551 12.88 9.39 9.46
C GLU A 551 12.00 8.17 9.74
N VAL A 552 12.53 6.98 9.49
CA VAL A 552 11.81 5.72 9.74
C VAL A 552 11.65 5.51 11.24
N VAL A 553 10.40 5.38 11.69
CA VAL A 553 10.03 5.12 13.09
C VAL A 553 9.69 3.67 13.35
N GLY A 554 9.40 2.90 12.30
CA GLY A 554 9.18 1.46 12.36
C GLY A 554 8.81 0.93 10.99
N ILE A 555 8.41 -0.32 10.92
CA ILE A 555 7.99 -0.96 9.68
C ILE A 555 6.57 -1.50 9.83
N ALA A 556 5.75 -1.35 8.80
CA ALA A 556 4.38 -1.85 8.77
C ALA A 556 4.35 -3.38 8.92
N GLY A 557 3.59 -3.85 9.89
CA GLY A 557 3.33 -5.25 10.12
C GLY A 557 2.02 -5.69 9.49
N THR A 558 1.34 -6.59 10.19
CA THR A 558 0.09 -7.19 9.76
C THR A 558 -1.01 -6.94 10.77
N TYR A 559 -2.24 -6.74 10.28
CA TYR A 559 -3.43 -6.75 11.11
C TYR A 559 -4.55 -7.48 10.39
N LEU A 560 -5.18 -8.45 11.05
CA LEU A 560 -6.21 -9.33 10.50
C LEU A 560 -5.80 -9.99 9.16
N GLY A 561 -4.52 -10.39 9.07
CA GLY A 561 -3.97 -11.07 7.90
C GLY A 561 -3.65 -10.17 6.71
N MET A 562 -3.81 -8.85 6.83
CA MET A 562 -3.44 -7.89 5.78
C MET A 562 -2.19 -7.08 6.16
N PRO A 563 -1.30 -6.77 5.21
CA PRO A 563 -0.21 -5.82 5.44
C PRO A 563 -0.78 -4.40 5.56
N GLN A 564 -0.83 -3.89 6.78
CA GLN A 564 -1.38 -2.58 7.08
C GLN A 564 -0.85 -2.06 8.41
N PHE A 565 -0.93 -0.76 8.59
CA PHE A 565 -0.72 -0.10 9.88
C PHE A 565 -1.90 0.80 10.21
N HIS A 566 -2.14 1.02 11.50
CA HIS A 566 -3.13 2.00 11.95
C HIS A 566 -2.43 3.28 12.38
N TRP A 567 -2.97 4.41 11.96
CA TRP A 567 -2.44 5.72 12.29
C TRP A 567 -3.52 6.59 12.90
N SER A 568 -3.29 7.05 14.13
CA SER A 568 -4.15 7.99 14.84
C SER A 568 -3.40 9.30 15.05
N VAL A 569 -4.09 10.43 14.95
CA VAL A 569 -3.55 11.73 15.32
C VAL A 569 -4.48 12.41 16.31
N PHE A 570 -3.96 12.87 17.45
CA PHE A 570 -4.77 13.43 18.53
C PHE A 570 -4.02 14.44 19.39
N SER A 571 -4.75 15.17 20.22
CA SER A 571 -4.19 16.15 21.16
C SER A 571 -5.08 16.30 22.38
N LYS A 572 -4.49 16.73 23.50
CA LYS A 572 -5.24 17.18 24.67
C LYS A 572 -5.99 18.49 24.39
N ASP A 573 -5.28 19.43 23.76
CA ASP A 573 -5.79 20.75 23.45
C ASP A 573 -6.42 20.81 22.05
N PRO A 574 -7.37 21.71 21.79
CA PRO A 574 -7.80 22.06 20.43
C PRO A 574 -6.66 22.83 19.74
N VAL A 575 -5.77 22.07 19.12
CA VAL A 575 -4.50 22.54 18.55
C VAL A 575 -4.57 22.92 17.08
N LEU A 576 -5.53 22.35 16.34
CA LEU A 576 -5.72 22.64 14.92
C LEU A 576 -6.75 23.77 14.73
N PRO A 577 -6.61 24.60 13.68
CA PRO A 577 -7.33 25.85 13.55
C PRO A 577 -8.85 25.68 13.62
N THR A 578 -9.49 26.56 14.39
CA THR A 578 -10.92 26.84 14.31
C THR A 578 -11.17 27.79 13.14
N GLY A 579 -11.68 27.28 12.02
CA GLY A 579 -11.98 28.07 10.82
C GLY A 579 -12.26 27.19 9.60
N SER A 580 -12.90 27.77 8.57
CA SER A 580 -13.23 27.07 7.33
C SER A 580 -11.98 26.82 6.47
N LEU A 581 -11.78 25.55 6.06
CA LEU A 581 -10.74 25.17 5.09
C LEU A 581 -11.03 25.80 3.72
N PRO A 582 -10.00 26.25 2.97
CA PRO A 582 -10.20 26.93 1.70
C PRO A 582 -10.87 26.05 0.64
N LYS A 583 -11.71 26.75 -0.12
CA LYS A 583 -12.63 26.28 -1.14
C LYS A 583 -12.03 25.74 -2.45
N ALA A 584 -10.71 25.62 -2.57
CA ALA A 584 -10.13 25.07 -3.80
C ALA A 584 -10.45 23.57 -3.99
N GLU A 585 -10.89 22.88 -2.93
CA GLU A 585 -11.58 21.58 -2.98
C GLU A 585 -13.12 21.68 -2.80
N TYR A 586 -13.68 22.89 -2.60
CA TYR A 586 -15.08 23.13 -2.16
C TYR A 586 -15.68 24.42 -2.78
N GLY A 587 -16.69 24.36 -3.65
CA GLY A 587 -17.17 25.55 -4.39
C GLY A 587 -17.62 26.78 -3.58
N ALA A 588 -17.57 27.97 -4.21
CA ALA A 588 -17.70 29.33 -3.62
C ALA A 588 -18.94 29.65 -2.76
N LYS A 589 -19.92 28.74 -2.55
CA LYS A 589 -21.21 29.09 -1.90
C LYS A 589 -21.61 28.46 -0.56
N ASP A 590 -20.89 27.48 -0.02
CA ASP A 590 -21.29 26.91 1.29
C ASP A 590 -20.36 27.32 2.45
N GLU A 591 -20.93 27.89 3.53
CA GLU A 591 -20.30 28.02 4.85
C GLU A 591 -20.49 26.69 5.60
N VAL A 592 -19.45 25.87 5.75
CA VAL A 592 -19.57 24.66 6.57
C VAL A 592 -19.21 25.01 8.03
N LYS A 593 -20.23 25.36 8.80
CA LYS A 593 -20.17 25.44 10.26
C LYS A 593 -20.47 24.07 10.86
N LEU A 594 -19.43 23.26 11.10
CA LEU A 594 -19.56 22.08 11.94
C LEU A 594 -18.93 22.42 13.28
N ALA A 595 -19.79 22.69 14.27
CA ALA A 595 -19.38 22.88 15.66
C ALA A 595 -18.72 21.59 16.20
N SER A 596 -17.91 21.74 17.24
CA SER A 596 -17.24 20.64 17.95
C SER A 596 -18.18 19.46 18.23
N LEU A 597 -17.76 18.24 17.88
CA LEU A 597 -18.48 17.01 18.20
C LEU A 597 -17.99 16.49 19.55
N ASP A 598 -18.78 16.70 20.59
CA ASP A 598 -18.47 16.17 21.92
C ASP A 598 -19.11 14.79 22.09
N LEU A 599 -18.30 13.74 22.04
CA LEU A 599 -18.74 12.35 22.22
C LEU A 599 -18.59 11.88 23.67
N THR A 600 -18.11 12.74 24.59
CA THR A 600 -17.95 12.39 26.01
C THR A 600 -19.26 12.38 26.79
N ALA A 601 -20.33 12.95 26.20
CA ALA A 601 -21.67 12.91 26.80
C ALA A 601 -22.27 11.49 26.86
N HIS A 602 -21.69 10.53 26.14
CA HIS A 602 -22.14 9.14 26.10
C HIS A 602 -20.97 8.18 26.24
N GLU A 603 -21.19 7.06 26.93
CA GLU A 603 -20.18 6.02 27.13
C GLU A 603 -19.74 5.40 25.79
N ALA A 604 -18.45 5.03 25.70
CA ALA A 604 -17.85 4.49 24.49
C ALA A 604 -18.56 3.21 23.99
N GLY A 605 -18.89 3.17 22.70
CA GLY A 605 -19.51 2.01 22.05
C GLY A 605 -21.03 1.88 22.24
N THR A 606 -21.66 2.80 22.98
CA THR A 606 -23.11 2.87 23.17
C THR A 606 -23.87 3.22 21.89
N TYR A 607 -25.19 2.96 21.92
CA TYR A 607 -26.08 3.31 20.82
C TYR A 607 -26.12 4.82 20.59
N GLU A 608 -26.24 5.59 21.67
CA GLU A 608 -26.37 7.04 21.68
C GLU A 608 -25.11 7.70 21.09
N GLN A 609 -23.92 7.21 21.46
CA GLN A 609 -22.66 7.67 20.86
C GLN A 609 -22.62 7.39 19.35
N THR A 610 -23.10 6.21 18.93
CA THR A 610 -23.17 5.84 17.51
C THR A 610 -24.15 6.73 16.74
N GLN A 611 -25.32 7.04 17.31
CA GLN A 611 -26.29 7.94 16.69
C GLN A 611 -25.74 9.35 16.51
N GLN A 612 -25.02 9.88 17.51
CA GLN A 612 -24.40 11.20 17.41
C GLN A 612 -23.33 11.22 16.31
N LEU A 613 -22.50 10.19 16.21
CA LEU A 613 -21.52 10.04 15.12
C LEU A 613 -22.18 10.01 13.75
N VAL A 614 -23.26 9.23 13.59
CA VAL A 614 -24.01 9.15 12.33
C VAL A 614 -24.68 10.48 12.00
N GLN A 615 -25.31 11.14 12.98
CA GLN A 615 -25.94 12.44 12.78
C GLN A 615 -24.93 13.53 12.43
N ALA A 616 -23.73 13.46 12.98
CA ALA A 616 -22.63 14.31 12.56
C ALA A 616 -22.31 14.02 11.09
N LEU A 617 -21.98 12.78 10.73
CA LEU A 617 -21.51 12.44 9.37
C LEU A 617 -22.56 12.64 8.27
N ASP A 618 -23.84 12.34 8.56
CA ASP A 618 -24.96 12.38 7.63
C ASP A 618 -26.20 13.08 8.27
N PRO A 619 -26.15 14.41 8.49
CA PRO A 619 -27.23 15.17 9.16
C PRO A 619 -28.57 15.08 8.42
N ASP A 620 -28.52 14.96 7.10
CA ASP A 620 -29.70 14.88 6.23
C ASP A 620 -30.24 13.44 6.13
N LYS A 621 -29.54 12.47 6.75
CA LYS A 621 -29.88 11.03 6.79
C LYS A 621 -30.10 10.43 5.39
N GLN A 622 -29.32 10.88 4.41
CA GLN A 622 -29.48 10.48 3.00
C GLN A 622 -28.83 9.12 2.70
N HIS A 623 -27.80 8.73 3.46
CA HIS A 623 -26.92 7.63 3.12
C HIS A 623 -26.76 6.60 4.24
N LEU A 624 -26.64 7.05 5.48
CA LEU A 624 -26.59 6.21 6.67
C LEU A 624 -27.98 6.04 7.31
N ALA A 625 -29.03 6.10 6.48
CA ALA A 625 -30.43 6.32 6.85
C ALA A 625 -30.97 5.40 7.97
N LYS A 626 -31.76 5.99 8.88
CA LYS A 626 -32.57 5.40 9.97
C LYS A 626 -32.05 4.05 10.49
N VAL A 627 -30.94 4.08 11.23
CA VAL A 627 -30.42 2.92 11.96
C VAL A 627 -31.39 2.54 13.09
N PRO A 628 -32.27 1.54 12.92
CA PRO A 628 -33.14 1.12 14.00
C PRO A 628 -32.19 0.41 14.98
N GLN A 629 -31.89 1.03 16.13
CA GLN A 629 -30.96 0.49 17.15
C GLN A 629 -29.45 0.69 16.89
N GLY A 630 -29.02 1.42 15.86
CA GLY A 630 -27.62 1.91 15.74
C GLY A 630 -26.59 0.93 15.28
N ILE A 631 -27.04 -0.21 14.79
CA ILE A 631 -26.20 -1.18 14.11
C ILE A 631 -26.22 -0.82 12.62
N LEU A 632 -25.16 -0.16 12.16
CA LEU A 632 -24.97 0.05 10.73
C LEU A 632 -24.63 -1.29 10.06
N ALA A 633 -25.21 -1.56 8.89
CA ALA A 633 -24.70 -2.64 8.06
C ALA A 633 -23.32 -2.24 7.53
N SER A 634 -22.33 -3.15 7.61
CA SER A 634 -20.96 -2.89 7.15
C SER A 634 -20.89 -2.40 5.69
N GLY A 635 -21.83 -2.82 4.84
CA GLY A 635 -21.92 -2.35 3.45
C GLY A 635 -22.30 -0.87 3.30
N ASP A 636 -23.14 -0.34 4.18
CA ASP A 636 -23.66 1.04 4.09
C ASP A 636 -22.57 2.05 4.45
N LEU A 637 -21.79 1.74 5.48
CA LEU A 637 -20.67 2.56 5.92
C LEU A 637 -19.56 2.59 4.85
N ALA A 638 -19.18 1.42 4.33
CA ALA A 638 -18.23 1.32 3.23
C ALA A 638 -18.70 2.11 1.99
N SER A 639 -20.00 2.08 1.69
CA SER A 639 -20.58 2.87 0.59
C SER A 639 -20.51 4.38 0.85
N PHE A 640 -20.81 4.82 2.08
CA PHE A 640 -20.73 6.22 2.50
C PHE A 640 -19.32 6.79 2.26
N TYR A 641 -18.29 6.12 2.79
CA TYR A 641 -16.90 6.58 2.66
C TYR A 641 -16.37 6.52 1.22
N ARG A 642 -16.93 5.66 0.36
CA ARG A 642 -16.57 5.60 -1.07
C ARG A 642 -17.12 6.75 -1.90
N THR A 643 -18.07 7.54 -1.39
CA THR A 643 -18.64 8.68 -2.11
C THR A 643 -17.96 9.99 -1.70
N PRO A 644 -17.17 10.62 -2.59
CA PRO A 644 -16.39 11.82 -2.24
C PRO A 644 -17.23 13.00 -1.74
N THR A 645 -18.46 13.14 -2.27
CA THR A 645 -19.43 14.17 -1.85
C THR A 645 -19.98 13.95 -0.44
N ASN A 646 -19.75 12.78 0.16
CA ASN A 646 -20.26 12.44 1.50
C ASN A 646 -19.12 12.30 2.51
N SER A 647 -18.02 11.65 2.11
CA SER A 647 -16.87 11.43 2.99
C SER A 647 -16.13 12.71 3.36
N TRP A 648 -16.24 13.81 2.59
CA TRP A 648 -15.58 15.07 2.96
C TRP A 648 -16.04 15.61 4.33
N ARG A 649 -17.28 15.34 4.75
CA ARG A 649 -17.77 15.69 6.10
C ARG A 649 -16.94 14.97 7.15
N SER A 650 -16.59 13.70 6.93
CA SER A 650 -15.68 12.97 7.82
C SER A 650 -14.30 13.59 7.86
N ARG A 651 -13.78 14.14 6.75
CA ARG A 651 -12.47 14.83 6.71
C ARG A 651 -12.46 16.14 7.52
N TYR A 652 -13.59 16.84 7.56
CA TYR A 652 -13.77 18.15 8.22
C TYR A 652 -14.24 18.04 9.68
N GLN A 653 -15.21 17.17 9.97
CA GLN A 653 -15.70 16.89 11.33
C GLN A 653 -14.62 16.26 12.21
N ALA A 654 -13.67 15.61 11.56
CA ALA A 654 -12.47 15.08 12.14
C ALA A 654 -11.47 16.15 12.61
N ALA A 655 -11.94 17.25 13.17
CA ALA A 655 -11.10 18.26 13.80
C ALA A 655 -11.36 18.36 15.31
N LYS A 656 -12.46 17.81 15.84
CA LYS A 656 -12.82 17.99 17.25
C LYS A 656 -13.81 16.95 17.78
N GLY A 657 -13.45 15.67 17.71
CA GLY A 657 -14.13 14.60 18.44
C GLY A 657 -13.51 14.46 19.82
N LEU A 658 -14.11 15.06 20.85
CA LEU A 658 -13.72 14.79 22.24
C LEU A 658 -14.26 13.40 22.58
N CYS A 659 -13.39 12.41 22.74
CA CYS A 659 -13.81 11.03 22.98
C CYS A 659 -12.96 10.38 24.07
N GLU A 660 -13.60 9.52 24.85
CA GLU A 660 -12.92 8.57 25.71
C GLU A 660 -12.15 7.56 24.85
N PHE A 661 -10.81 7.58 24.94
CA PHE A 661 -9.96 6.63 24.22
C PHE A 661 -9.44 5.50 25.10
N LYS A 662 -9.57 5.65 26.43
CA LYS A 662 -9.30 4.58 27.37
C LYS A 662 -10.47 3.60 27.39
N LEU A 663 -10.37 2.58 26.56
CA LEU A 663 -11.41 1.56 26.44
C LEU A 663 -11.49 0.67 27.70
N ASP A 664 -12.63 0.72 28.39
CA ASP A 664 -13.00 -0.28 29.40
C ASP A 664 -13.64 -1.47 28.69
N VAL A 665 -12.85 -2.52 28.45
CA VAL A 665 -13.30 -3.70 27.71
C VAL A 665 -14.39 -4.45 28.45
N ASP A 666 -14.31 -4.51 29.78
CA ASP A 666 -15.27 -5.25 30.58
C ASP A 666 -16.66 -4.62 30.48
N LYS A 667 -16.74 -3.29 30.56
CA LYS A 667 -17.98 -2.55 30.30
C LYS A 667 -18.41 -2.68 28.83
N MET A 668 -17.47 -2.52 27.89
CA MET A 668 -17.78 -2.56 26.46
C MET A 668 -18.45 -3.88 26.09
N VAL A 669 -17.90 -5.04 26.46
CA VAL A 669 -18.50 -6.33 26.08
C VAL A 669 -19.77 -6.67 26.86
N ALA A 670 -20.10 -5.92 27.91
CA ALA A 670 -21.33 -6.06 28.68
C ALA A 670 -22.51 -5.29 28.05
N LEU A 671 -22.24 -4.40 27.08
CA LEU A 671 -23.28 -3.67 26.35
C LEU A 671 -24.23 -4.63 25.62
N GLU A 672 -25.52 -4.27 25.54
CA GLU A 672 -26.58 -5.07 24.91
C GLU A 672 -26.20 -5.59 23.51
N ARG A 673 -25.53 -4.75 22.71
CA ARG A 673 -25.10 -5.07 21.34
C ARG A 673 -24.12 -6.25 21.23
N TYR A 674 -23.45 -6.64 22.32
CA TYR A 674 -22.50 -7.77 22.35
C TYR A 674 -23.04 -9.00 23.10
N LYS A 675 -24.30 -8.96 23.59
CA LYS A 675 -24.94 -10.12 24.23
C LYS A 675 -25.25 -11.25 23.25
N SER A 676 -25.29 -10.98 21.95
CA SER A 676 -25.44 -11.98 20.89
C SER A 676 -24.23 -12.92 20.75
N HIS A 677 -23.08 -12.55 21.32
CA HIS A 677 -21.91 -13.42 21.39
C HIS A 677 -21.96 -14.31 22.64
N THR A 678 -21.28 -15.45 22.59
CA THR A 678 -21.11 -16.35 23.74
C THR A 678 -20.13 -15.76 24.76
N ASP A 679 -20.18 -16.24 26.00
CA ASP A 679 -19.18 -15.88 27.02
C ASP A 679 -17.75 -16.24 26.59
N ALA A 680 -17.60 -17.36 25.87
CA ALA A 680 -16.31 -17.80 25.34
C ALA A 680 -15.74 -16.78 24.34
N GLU A 681 -16.55 -16.33 23.37
CA GLU A 681 -16.15 -15.33 22.38
C GLU A 681 -15.81 -13.98 23.04
N ARG A 682 -16.61 -13.54 24.02
CA ARG A 682 -16.33 -12.31 24.78
C ARG A 682 -15.02 -12.41 25.57
N ASN A 683 -14.77 -13.54 26.22
CA ASN A 683 -13.54 -13.75 26.99
C ASN A 683 -12.30 -13.86 26.09
N GLU A 684 -12.43 -14.49 24.92
CA GLU A 684 -11.38 -14.52 23.91
C GLU A 684 -11.06 -13.10 23.40
N PHE A 685 -12.09 -12.31 23.09
CA PHE A 685 -11.92 -10.91 22.72
C PHE A 685 -11.19 -10.12 23.81
N LYS A 686 -11.62 -10.21 25.07
CA LYS A 686 -10.96 -9.56 26.23
C LYS A 686 -9.48 -9.90 26.31
N LYS A 687 -9.14 -11.18 26.14
CA LYS A 687 -7.76 -11.66 26.17
C LYS A 687 -6.92 -11.04 25.06
N ASN A 688 -7.44 -11.03 23.83
CA ASN A 688 -6.71 -10.57 22.65
C ASN A 688 -6.59 -9.04 22.60
N VAL A 689 -7.65 -8.30 22.96
CA VAL A 689 -7.64 -6.84 22.92
C VAL A 689 -6.68 -6.22 23.92
N LYS A 690 -6.40 -6.89 25.04
CA LYS A 690 -5.46 -6.41 26.06
C LYS A 690 -4.08 -6.09 25.47
N ALA A 691 -3.66 -6.82 24.44
CA ALA A 691 -2.41 -6.52 23.75
C ALA A 691 -2.41 -5.15 23.07
N PHE A 692 -3.55 -4.49 22.84
CA PHE A 692 -3.65 -3.16 22.21
C PHE A 692 -4.04 -2.06 23.20
N LEU A 693 -4.20 -2.38 24.48
CA LEU A 693 -4.49 -1.41 25.54
C LEU A 693 -3.21 -1.14 26.32
N PHE A 694 -2.68 0.06 26.18
CA PHE A 694 -1.41 0.48 26.79
C PHE A 694 -1.51 1.88 27.42
N TRP A 695 -2.74 2.39 27.59
CA TRP A 695 -3.00 3.76 28.01
C TRP A 695 -2.62 4.02 29.47
N ASP A 696 -2.76 3.01 30.33
CA ASP A 696 -2.39 3.12 31.75
C ASP A 696 -0.88 3.26 31.91
N GLU A 697 -0.11 2.54 31.11
CA GLU A 697 1.35 2.66 31.04
C GLU A 697 1.78 4.05 30.56
N LEU A 698 1.01 4.70 29.68
CA LEU A 698 1.29 6.06 29.20
C LEU A 698 0.97 7.16 30.21
N SER A 699 0.29 6.87 31.32
CA SER A 699 -0.05 7.87 32.34
C SER A 699 1.17 8.56 32.99
N SER A 700 2.35 7.92 32.91
CA SER A 700 3.61 8.48 33.37
C SER A 700 4.32 9.35 32.34
N ALA A 701 3.87 9.41 31.09
CA ALA A 701 4.43 10.28 30.07
C ALA A 701 4.04 11.75 30.34
N ASP A 702 4.92 12.67 29.93
CA ASP A 702 4.70 14.10 30.13
C ASP A 702 3.69 14.63 29.12
N ASP A 703 2.80 15.51 29.56
CA ASP A 703 1.75 16.16 28.75
C ASP A 703 0.80 15.20 28.01
N PHE A 704 0.87 13.89 28.28
CA PHE A 704 -0.04 12.90 27.73
C PHE A 704 -1.44 13.08 28.35
N PRO A 705 -2.55 12.95 27.59
CA PRO A 705 -3.89 13.07 28.16
C PRO A 705 -4.16 11.97 29.21
N LYS A 706 -4.26 12.34 30.49
CA LYS A 706 -4.40 11.38 31.62
C LYS A 706 -5.84 11.10 32.03
N ASP A 707 -6.76 11.99 31.67
CA ASP A 707 -8.20 11.86 31.90
C ASP A 707 -8.85 10.86 30.92
N GLY A 708 -8.09 10.31 29.98
CA GLY A 708 -8.60 9.37 28.99
C GLY A 708 -9.41 10.04 27.88
N VAL A 709 -9.35 11.37 27.79
CA VAL A 709 -10.10 12.17 26.83
C VAL A 709 -9.14 12.90 25.90
N ALA A 710 -9.38 12.83 24.59
CA ALA A 710 -8.56 13.54 23.61
C ALA A 710 -9.38 14.03 22.43
N VAL A 711 -8.87 15.06 21.76
CA VAL A 711 -9.34 15.53 20.47
C VAL A 711 -8.66 14.72 19.37
N PHE A 712 -9.42 13.90 18.67
CA PHE A 712 -8.92 13.13 17.52
C PHE A 712 -9.14 13.87 16.20
N VAL A 713 -8.16 13.71 15.31
CA VAL A 713 -8.14 14.32 14.00
C VAL A 713 -7.88 13.28 12.93
N HIS A 714 -8.54 13.41 11.78
CA HIS A 714 -8.26 12.55 10.63
C HIS A 714 -6.78 12.69 10.27
N PRO A 715 -6.00 11.59 10.21
CA PRO A 715 -4.54 11.68 10.11
C PRO A 715 -4.04 12.47 8.89
N VAL A 716 -4.71 12.30 7.74
CA VAL A 716 -4.37 13.04 6.50
C VAL A 716 -4.70 14.53 6.61
N THR A 717 -5.75 14.89 7.37
CA THR A 717 -6.10 16.30 7.63
C THR A 717 -5.06 16.94 8.54
N ALA A 718 -4.65 16.22 9.60
CA ALA A 718 -3.59 16.69 10.49
C ALA A 718 -2.26 16.91 9.74
N LEU A 719 -1.86 15.97 8.88
CA LEU A 719 -0.67 16.11 8.05
C LEU A 719 -0.73 17.34 7.14
N ARG A 720 -1.87 17.57 6.48
CA ARG A 720 -2.08 18.76 5.65
C ARG A 720 -1.92 20.04 6.47
N LEU A 721 -2.51 20.08 7.67
CA LEU A 721 -2.46 21.25 8.53
C LEU A 721 -1.08 21.52 9.12
N MET A 722 -0.26 20.48 9.31
CA MET A 722 1.13 20.61 9.74
C MET A 722 2.09 20.97 8.59
N ALA A 723 1.67 20.79 7.34
CA ALA A 723 2.48 21.10 6.15
C ALA A 723 2.46 22.59 5.76
N HIS A 724 1.53 23.36 6.33
CA HIS A 724 1.34 24.80 6.14
C HIS A 724 1.73 25.53 7.42
#